data_AF-A0A4V0XS14-F1
#
_entry.id   AF-A0A4V0XS14-F1
#
_cell.length_a   1.000
_cell.length_b   1.000
_cell.length_c   1.000
_cell.angle_alpha   90.00
_cell.angle_beta   90.00
_cell.angle_gamma   90.00
#
_symmetry.space_group_name_H-M   'P 1'
#
loop_
_entity.id
_entity.type
_entity.pdbx_description
1 polymer ?
#
loop_
_entity_poly.entity_id
_entity_poly.type
_entity_poly.pdbx_seq_one_letter_code
_entity_poly.pdbx_strand_id
1 'polypeptide(L)'
;MNLPASVFFQPARRCQPLPLVILILVALAPTLALAADLLPPGHRPQPPAVHALVGAKVVISPTQTLDPATIVIRDGRIEAVGKDFAAPADARVWNLKGATIYAGFIDPYLSLSSGGPAAPVSTAMTIPITAASGINFFGIESPERGGPPGAGYEVARVSPQLRVADTYAPNSKTLEELREIGFTSGNVVPAKGIFRGTSAFVLLGDGNANQAILKADVFQHLAFETARGEDRAYPSSLMGIIAVTRQALLDAQHHKLDHADYAKNPARPRPAFNPALQALDAPLQKQIPVVIEPGSALMFDRAARLAREFNLAAILCASGHEWRRPDLAKAAAFPCIVPINFPAAPKLPDEDDWADVSLDQLRAWDFAPENPVTLRRQGLEIALTTHALGDRKSFRKNLQLALDRGLTEADALAALTTIPAKLCGLSAQLGTIEKGKLANLTIVDGPSYFDPEQKIREVWIEGRQFPTQPPAPPKTAAKNSEAKTPDAKLAETKNLETKAAVTNAPALKPATPPLVITTAGSGNTVTITTNITTFTTNGATATATVIVSTSSSSSSSTTGKTNTAATATITITTTEAPKPDAPKTDPAKTDPAKTNSTTAATLPTDKPKSTPAQELRDLHKKRVAKSPQTNRGPLAAPRAIFIKDATLWTCGPAGKLEHANLLAIDGRIVRLGTNAVLQPGDPSGKDLLELDGRGLHVTPGIIDAHSHSMILGDVNEGTLPSTAMVRIADVINSETENIYQQLAGGVTAANLLHGSANPIGGQNAVIKLRFGATPEQMKFAEAPAGIKFALGENVKQSNWGPKYTTRFPQSRMGVPTFMDNRFTAARQYLDALDRQKKTGGPPIRRNLELEALGEILLGQRWIHCHSYRQDEIVAFLRTMESFNIQVASLQHVLEGYKVADEIARHGAGGSTFSDWWAFKFEVYDAIPYNGSLMRDRGVVVSFNSDSSDLARRLYLDAAKAVKYGNTPEIEALKFVTLNPAKQLRIDQHVGSLEPGKHADFALWSRAPLDSATVCQQTWIDGKKYFDRSLSTARAQSLEAERSALITKAKKISSPPAGTPPPSEAAKAAFFHRALEQAHRLLQDCRDCQLKNDQP
;
A
#
# COMPACT_ATOMS: atom_id res chain seq x y z
N MET A 1 -9.91 19.93 71.01
CA MET A 1 -11.05 20.77 71.41
C MET A 1 -11.91 21.03 70.17
N ASN A 2 -13.24 20.98 70.12
CA ASN A 2 -14.30 20.41 71.00
C ASN A 2 -15.44 20.01 70.01
N LEU A 3 -15.99 18.79 70.02
CA LEU A 3 -17.13 18.29 70.84
C LEU A 3 -18.46 19.07 70.67
N PRO A 4 -19.65 18.42 70.73
CA PRO A 4 -19.99 16.97 70.72
C PRO A 4 -20.31 16.49 69.26
N ALA A 5 -21.20 15.55 68.87
CA ALA A 5 -22.17 14.59 69.46
C ALA A 5 -22.38 13.36 68.51
N SER A 6 -23.40 12.52 68.73
CA SER A 6 -23.23 11.17 69.34
C SER A 6 -24.50 10.29 69.28
N VAL A 7 -24.41 9.00 69.68
CA VAL A 7 -25.49 7.97 69.84
C VAL A 7 -25.98 7.36 68.51
N PHE A 8 -26.17 6.04 68.25
CA PHE A 8 -25.85 4.71 68.85
C PHE A 8 -25.72 3.68 67.67
N PHE A 9 -25.22 2.42 67.71
CA PHE A 9 -25.21 1.26 68.65
C PHE A 9 -26.56 0.48 68.70
N GLN A 10 -26.64 -0.87 68.74
CA GLN A 10 -25.66 -1.99 68.69
C GLN A 10 -26.37 -3.32 68.24
N PRO A 11 -25.68 -4.44 67.92
CA PRO A 11 -26.32 -5.66 67.37
C PRO A 11 -26.19 -6.96 68.21
N ALA A 12 -26.81 -8.04 67.68
CA ALA A 12 -26.50 -9.48 67.85
C ALA A 12 -27.01 -10.26 69.09
N ARG A 13 -27.42 -11.53 68.84
CA ARG A 13 -27.38 -12.69 69.78
C ARG A 13 -27.46 -14.03 69.01
N ARG A 14 -26.89 -15.09 69.60
CA ARG A 14 -26.95 -16.52 69.16
C ARG A 14 -27.59 -17.36 70.26
N CYS A 15 -28.28 -18.46 69.92
CA CYS A 15 -28.31 -19.72 70.69
C CYS A 15 -28.94 -20.88 69.87
N GLN A 16 -28.73 -22.12 70.35
CA GLN A 16 -29.33 -23.41 69.94
C GLN A 16 -29.93 -24.07 71.23
N PRO A 17 -30.52 -25.31 71.28
CA PRO A 17 -30.66 -26.37 70.26
C PRO A 17 -32.05 -27.11 70.22
N LEU A 18 -32.07 -28.24 69.49
CA LEU A 18 -32.94 -29.46 69.43
C LEU A 18 -33.91 -29.81 70.60
N PRO A 19 -34.83 -30.83 70.48
CA PRO A 19 -35.32 -31.58 69.28
C PRO A 19 -36.87 -31.89 69.23
N LEU A 20 -37.32 -32.70 68.25
CA LEU A 20 -38.61 -33.47 68.22
C LEU A 20 -39.92 -32.64 68.02
N VAL A 21 -41.12 -33.17 67.67
CA VAL A 21 -41.66 -34.55 67.50
C VAL A 21 -42.39 -34.77 66.14
N ILE A 22 -42.32 -36.02 65.70
CA ILE A 22 -43.02 -36.86 64.69
C ILE A 22 -44.55 -36.64 64.41
N LEU A 23 -44.98 -37.02 63.17
CA LEU A 23 -46.33 -37.32 62.63
C LEU A 23 -47.32 -36.17 62.30
N ILE A 24 -47.50 -35.91 61.00
CA ILE A 24 -48.64 -36.43 60.21
C ILE A 24 -48.04 -37.04 58.92
N LEU A 25 -48.68 -38.07 58.34
CA LEU A 25 -48.14 -38.90 57.26
C LEU A 25 -49.18 -39.08 56.14
N VAL A 26 -48.70 -39.26 54.90
CA VAL A 26 -49.46 -39.62 53.68
C VAL A 26 -50.41 -38.55 53.12
N ALA A 27 -49.93 -37.77 52.14
CA ALA A 27 -50.47 -37.76 50.78
C ALA A 27 -49.54 -37.00 49.80
N LEU A 28 -49.65 -37.34 48.50
CA LEU A 28 -49.05 -36.66 47.32
C LEU A 28 -47.52 -36.45 47.27
N ALA A 29 -46.88 -37.33 46.50
CA ALA A 29 -45.88 -36.96 45.49
C ALA A 29 -46.07 -37.90 44.28
N PRO A 30 -45.60 -37.57 43.05
CA PRO A 30 -45.01 -36.31 42.59
C PRO A 30 -45.68 -35.69 41.34
N THR A 31 -45.68 -34.36 41.23
CA THR A 31 -45.90 -33.64 39.94
C THR A 31 -44.92 -32.48 39.77
N LEU A 32 -43.63 -32.80 39.77
CA LEU A 32 -42.57 -31.91 39.28
C LEU A 32 -42.62 -31.85 37.73
N ALA A 33 -43.68 -31.25 37.21
CA ALA A 33 -43.79 -30.90 35.80
C ALA A 33 -42.91 -29.68 35.49
N LEU A 34 -42.30 -29.66 34.31
CA LEU A 34 -41.44 -28.55 33.89
C LEU A 34 -42.26 -27.26 33.80
N ALA A 35 -41.72 -26.17 34.37
CA ALA A 35 -42.11 -24.82 33.98
C ALA A 35 -41.58 -24.56 32.56
N ALA A 36 -42.40 -24.85 31.55
CA ALA A 36 -42.12 -24.48 30.17
C ALA A 36 -42.52 -23.00 29.95
N ASP A 37 -41.58 -22.18 29.47
CA ASP A 37 -41.86 -20.79 29.15
C ASP A 37 -42.97 -20.67 28.09
N LEU A 38 -44.00 -19.89 28.42
CA LEU A 38 -45.15 -19.61 27.55
C LEU A 38 -44.75 -18.60 26.45
N LEU A 39 -44.04 -19.10 25.46
CA LEU A 39 -43.63 -18.32 24.28
C LEU A 39 -44.84 -17.95 23.40
N PRO A 40 -44.85 -16.74 22.80
CA PRO A 40 -46.03 -16.23 22.09
C PRO A 40 -46.36 -16.98 20.79
N PRO A 41 -47.63 -16.92 20.32
CA PRO A 41 -48.08 -17.65 19.14
C PRO A 41 -47.25 -17.33 17.90
N GLY A 42 -46.71 -18.36 17.25
CA GLY A 42 -45.80 -18.25 16.10
C GLY A 42 -44.36 -18.68 16.39
N HIS A 43 -43.99 -18.88 17.66
CA HIS A 43 -42.72 -19.53 17.98
C HIS A 43 -42.66 -20.96 17.40
N ARG A 44 -41.69 -21.19 16.52
CA ARG A 44 -41.26 -22.55 16.17
C ARG A 44 -40.57 -23.17 17.39
N PRO A 45 -40.72 -24.48 17.65
CA PRO A 45 -39.97 -25.15 18.70
C PRO A 45 -38.47 -24.98 18.44
N GLN A 46 -37.70 -24.75 19.51
CA GLN A 46 -36.23 -24.74 19.41
C GLN A 46 -35.77 -26.09 18.85
N PRO A 47 -34.83 -26.13 17.88
CA PRO A 47 -34.24 -27.39 17.44
C PRO A 47 -33.55 -28.07 18.64
N PRO A 48 -33.42 -29.41 18.66
CA PRO A 48 -32.86 -30.13 19.81
C PRO A 48 -31.49 -29.56 20.20
N ALA A 49 -31.33 -29.09 21.44
CA ALA A 49 -30.10 -28.42 21.88
C ALA A 49 -28.89 -29.36 22.01
N VAL A 50 -29.06 -30.64 21.67
CA VAL A 50 -28.08 -31.72 21.82
C VAL A 50 -27.89 -32.45 20.49
N HIS A 51 -26.65 -32.57 20.05
CA HIS A 51 -26.28 -33.20 18.79
C HIS A 51 -25.05 -34.09 18.96
N ALA A 52 -25.05 -35.26 18.32
CA ALA A 52 -23.91 -36.17 18.30
C ALA A 52 -23.44 -36.36 16.86
N LEU A 53 -22.26 -35.83 16.53
CA LEU A 53 -21.60 -35.97 15.24
C LEU A 53 -20.72 -37.22 15.29
N VAL A 54 -21.11 -38.29 14.61
CA VAL A 54 -20.56 -39.65 14.81
C VAL A 54 -19.84 -40.18 13.57
N GLY A 55 -18.66 -40.75 13.76
CA GLY A 55 -17.95 -41.57 12.77
C GLY A 55 -17.09 -40.80 11.77
N ALA A 56 -16.90 -39.50 11.97
CA ALA A 56 -16.04 -38.66 11.14
C ALA A 56 -14.56 -38.75 11.57
N LYS A 57 -13.68 -38.28 10.67
CA LYS A 57 -12.31 -37.89 11.01
C LYS A 57 -12.35 -36.49 11.64
N VAL A 58 -11.84 -36.34 12.86
CA VAL A 58 -11.94 -35.09 13.64
C VAL A 58 -10.55 -34.49 13.87
N VAL A 59 -10.29 -33.35 13.24
CA VAL A 59 -9.04 -32.59 13.38
C VAL A 59 -9.20 -31.60 14.53
N ILE A 60 -8.77 -32.01 15.73
CA ILE A 60 -8.88 -31.26 16.98
C ILE A 60 -8.07 -29.97 16.92
N SER A 61 -6.84 -30.07 16.42
CA SER A 61 -5.88 -28.98 16.31
C SER A 61 -4.95 -29.21 15.10
N PRO A 62 -4.12 -28.23 14.69
CA PRO A 62 -3.18 -28.37 13.58
C PRO A 62 -2.16 -29.52 13.69
N THR A 63 -2.03 -30.13 14.88
CA THR A 63 -1.12 -31.27 15.15
C THR A 63 -1.83 -32.52 15.69
N GLN A 64 -3.16 -32.47 15.91
CA GLN A 64 -3.91 -33.57 16.54
C GLN A 64 -5.17 -33.92 15.74
N THR A 65 -5.28 -35.20 15.35
CA THR A 65 -6.45 -35.76 14.66
C THR A 65 -6.88 -37.05 15.34
N LEU A 66 -8.18 -37.28 15.45
CA LEU A 66 -8.78 -38.55 15.82
C LEU A 66 -9.55 -39.13 14.62
N ASP A 67 -9.36 -40.41 14.34
CA ASP A 67 -10.02 -41.12 13.25
C ASP A 67 -10.31 -42.57 13.66
N PRO A 68 -11.56 -43.07 13.58
CA PRO A 68 -12.79 -42.27 13.61
C PRO A 68 -12.97 -41.61 15.00
N ALA A 69 -13.92 -40.68 15.11
CA ALA A 69 -14.28 -40.03 16.37
C ALA A 69 -15.75 -39.60 16.43
N THR A 70 -16.19 -39.25 17.64
CA THR A 70 -17.49 -38.63 17.94
C THR A 70 -17.27 -37.26 18.58
N ILE A 71 -18.13 -36.28 18.24
CA ILE A 71 -18.27 -35.00 18.95
C ILE A 71 -19.70 -34.93 19.48
N VAL A 72 -19.86 -34.64 20.77
CA VAL A 72 -21.16 -34.27 21.35
C VAL A 72 -21.19 -32.77 21.59
N ILE A 73 -22.27 -32.16 21.10
CA ILE A 73 -22.60 -30.75 21.24
C ILE A 73 -23.82 -30.66 22.15
N ARG A 74 -23.77 -29.77 23.14
CA ARG A 74 -24.87 -29.45 24.07
C ARG A 74 -24.90 -27.94 24.30
N ASP A 75 -26.07 -27.33 24.16
CA ASP A 75 -26.30 -25.88 24.37
C ASP A 75 -25.30 -24.99 23.61
N GLY A 76 -25.02 -25.39 22.36
CA GLY A 76 -24.08 -24.71 21.45
C GLY A 76 -22.60 -24.86 21.78
N ARG A 77 -22.23 -25.69 22.77
CA ARG A 77 -20.85 -25.97 23.19
C ARG A 77 -20.47 -27.43 22.98
N ILE A 78 -19.17 -27.69 22.85
CA ILE A 78 -18.63 -29.05 22.78
C ILE A 78 -18.63 -29.66 24.21
N GLU A 79 -19.42 -30.70 24.43
CA GLU A 79 -19.52 -31.41 25.71
C GLU A 79 -18.44 -32.49 25.83
N ALA A 80 -18.17 -33.21 24.73
CA ALA A 80 -17.17 -34.27 24.64
C ALA A 80 -16.67 -34.43 23.19
N VAL A 81 -15.41 -34.83 23.06
CA VAL A 81 -14.77 -35.27 21.81
C VAL A 81 -13.79 -36.40 22.13
N GLY A 82 -13.74 -37.43 21.29
CA GLY A 82 -12.96 -38.63 21.57
C GLY A 82 -13.28 -39.80 20.65
N LYS A 83 -12.66 -40.95 20.92
CA LYS A 83 -13.01 -42.23 20.30
C LYS A 83 -13.97 -43.01 21.21
N ASP A 84 -14.73 -43.92 20.61
CA ASP A 84 -15.37 -45.06 21.27
C ASP A 84 -16.31 -44.74 22.47
N PHE A 85 -17.02 -43.60 22.41
CA PHE A 85 -18.12 -43.29 23.33
C PHE A 85 -19.46 -43.18 22.59
N ALA A 86 -20.52 -43.68 23.23
CA ALA A 86 -21.87 -43.71 22.67
C ALA A 86 -22.49 -42.30 22.60
N ALA A 87 -23.34 -42.08 21.60
CA ALA A 87 -24.15 -40.87 21.53
C ALA A 87 -25.15 -40.84 22.70
N PRO A 88 -25.32 -39.69 23.40
CA PRO A 88 -26.35 -39.53 24.42
C PRO A 88 -27.76 -39.80 23.87
N ALA A 89 -28.64 -40.38 24.68
CA ALA A 89 -30.00 -40.75 24.25
C ALA A 89 -30.90 -39.54 23.92
N ASP A 90 -30.54 -38.35 24.41
CA ASP A 90 -31.17 -37.07 24.11
C ASP A 90 -30.55 -36.34 22.89
N ALA A 91 -29.44 -36.84 22.35
CA ALA A 91 -28.74 -36.23 21.24
C ALA A 91 -29.31 -36.64 19.87
N ARG A 92 -29.57 -35.66 19.01
CA ARG A 92 -29.81 -35.94 17.59
C ARG A 92 -28.50 -36.45 16.96
N VAL A 93 -28.48 -37.72 16.55
CA VAL A 93 -27.32 -38.36 15.92
C VAL A 93 -27.20 -37.95 14.45
N TRP A 94 -25.99 -37.57 14.05
CA TRP A 94 -25.59 -37.26 12.68
C TRP A 94 -24.47 -38.21 12.26
N ASN A 95 -24.74 -39.11 11.32
CA ASN A 95 -23.72 -39.97 10.74
C ASN A 95 -22.89 -39.18 9.72
N LEU A 96 -21.59 -39.05 9.99
CA LEU A 96 -20.62 -38.31 9.20
C LEU A 96 -19.45 -39.21 8.76
N LYS A 97 -19.68 -40.52 8.64
CA LYS A 97 -18.69 -41.48 8.15
C LYS A 97 -18.17 -41.08 6.76
N GLY A 98 -16.85 -40.88 6.65
CA GLY A 98 -16.18 -40.45 5.41
C GLY A 98 -16.10 -38.93 5.21
N ALA A 99 -16.59 -38.12 6.16
CA ALA A 99 -16.36 -36.68 6.22
C ALA A 99 -15.23 -36.34 7.21
N THR A 100 -14.61 -35.17 7.03
CA THR A 100 -13.62 -34.60 7.94
C THR A 100 -14.17 -33.33 8.60
N ILE A 101 -14.06 -33.26 9.93
CA ILE A 101 -14.49 -32.12 10.76
C ILE A 101 -13.26 -31.35 11.24
N TYR A 102 -13.29 -30.03 11.05
CA TYR A 102 -12.31 -29.07 11.56
C TYR A 102 -12.97 -28.12 12.56
N ALA A 103 -12.17 -27.50 13.43
CA ALA A 103 -12.59 -26.30 14.14
C ALA A 103 -12.96 -25.20 13.12
N GLY A 104 -14.06 -24.50 13.36
CA GLY A 104 -14.60 -23.50 12.45
C GLY A 104 -13.61 -22.38 12.14
N PHE A 105 -13.44 -22.03 10.86
CA PHE A 105 -12.42 -21.06 10.47
C PHE A 105 -12.80 -19.63 10.88
N ILE A 106 -11.76 -18.82 11.11
CA ILE A 106 -11.86 -17.48 11.66
C ILE A 106 -11.13 -16.48 10.75
N ASP A 107 -11.84 -15.47 10.24
CA ASP A 107 -11.19 -14.37 9.51
C ASP A 107 -10.75 -13.25 10.48
N PRO A 108 -9.44 -12.95 10.63
CA PRO A 108 -8.96 -11.92 11.55
C PRO A 108 -9.16 -10.47 11.06
N TYR A 109 -9.55 -10.24 9.80
CA TYR A 109 -9.59 -8.90 9.18
C TYR A 109 -10.69 -8.79 8.12
N LEU A 110 -11.93 -9.07 8.52
CA LEU A 110 -13.07 -9.16 7.64
C LEU A 110 -13.61 -7.76 7.29
N SER A 111 -13.57 -7.40 6.01
CA SER A 111 -14.21 -6.16 5.51
C SER A 111 -15.58 -6.45 4.89
N LEU A 112 -16.60 -5.72 5.35
CA LEU A 112 -18.01 -5.86 4.98
C LEU A 112 -18.60 -4.58 4.35
N SER A 113 -17.78 -3.73 3.75
CA SER A 113 -18.22 -2.45 3.18
C SER A 113 -19.31 -2.61 2.10
N SER A 114 -20.35 -1.79 2.19
CA SER A 114 -21.56 -1.82 1.34
C SER A 114 -21.37 -1.40 -0.12
N GLY A 115 -20.12 -1.12 -0.54
CA GLY A 115 -19.74 -0.77 -1.92
C GLY A 115 -18.81 -1.79 -2.59
N GLY A 116 -18.72 -3.01 -2.06
CA GLY A 116 -17.75 -4.02 -2.48
C GLY A 116 -16.59 -4.17 -1.49
N PRO A 117 -15.59 -5.04 -1.79
CA PRO A 117 -14.45 -5.25 -0.91
C PRO A 117 -13.62 -3.97 -0.79
N ALA A 118 -13.25 -3.59 0.44
CA ALA A 118 -12.35 -2.47 0.67
C ALA A 118 -11.00 -2.75 -0.02
N ALA A 119 -10.56 -1.81 -0.85
CA ALA A 119 -9.26 -1.89 -1.51
C ALA A 119 -8.14 -1.81 -0.46
N PRO A 120 -7.09 -2.65 -0.56
CA PRO A 120 -5.98 -2.62 0.38
C PRO A 120 -5.18 -1.33 0.19
N VAL A 121 -4.62 -0.83 1.29
CA VAL A 121 -3.63 0.24 1.26
C VAL A 121 -2.43 -0.24 0.47
N SER A 122 -2.05 0.53 -0.55
CA SER A 122 -0.78 0.36 -1.25
C SER A 122 0.03 1.65 -1.12
N THR A 123 1.23 1.51 -0.57
CA THR A 123 2.29 2.53 -0.49
C THR A 123 3.49 2.17 -1.36
N ALA A 124 3.34 1.15 -2.21
CA ALA A 124 4.37 0.73 -3.16
C ALA A 124 4.33 1.55 -4.45
N MET A 125 5.51 1.82 -5.05
CA MET A 125 5.63 2.44 -6.37
C MET A 125 5.22 1.50 -7.53
N THR A 126 5.03 0.21 -7.25
CA THR A 126 4.72 -0.81 -8.24
C THR A 126 3.20 -0.87 -8.49
N ILE A 127 2.73 -0.32 -9.61
CA ILE A 127 1.33 -0.42 -10.04
C ILE A 127 1.02 -1.89 -10.39
N PRO A 128 -0.03 -2.54 -9.83
CA PRO A 128 -0.36 -3.93 -10.17
C PRO A 128 -0.76 -4.06 -11.64
N ILE A 129 -0.48 -5.21 -12.26
CA ILE A 129 -0.84 -5.44 -13.67
C ILE A 129 -2.36 -5.70 -13.76
N THR A 130 -3.12 -4.68 -14.10
CA THR A 130 -4.59 -4.74 -14.15
C THR A 130 -5.12 -4.47 -15.56
N ALA A 131 -5.51 -5.53 -16.27
CA ALA A 131 -6.34 -5.44 -17.48
C ALA A 131 -7.81 -5.13 -17.12
N ALA A 132 -8.03 -4.06 -16.35
CA ALA A 132 -9.30 -3.71 -15.73
C ALA A 132 -9.77 -2.32 -16.20
N SER A 133 -10.60 -2.29 -17.24
CA SER A 133 -11.15 -1.07 -17.85
C SER A 133 -12.31 -0.46 -17.04
N GLY A 134 -12.08 -0.22 -15.74
CA GLY A 134 -13.03 0.39 -14.82
C GLY A 134 -13.17 1.90 -15.03
N ILE A 135 -14.21 2.34 -15.74
CA ILE A 135 -14.56 3.75 -15.86
C ILE A 135 -15.24 4.21 -14.56
N ASN A 136 -14.46 4.83 -13.66
CA ASN A 136 -15.03 5.58 -12.54
C ASN A 136 -15.55 6.92 -13.07
N PHE A 137 -16.87 7.11 -13.05
CA PHE A 137 -17.53 8.34 -13.48
C PHE A 137 -17.47 9.37 -12.34
N PHE A 138 -16.39 10.14 -12.27
CA PHE A 138 -16.24 11.24 -11.31
C PHE A 138 -17.08 12.44 -11.74
N GLY A 139 -18.05 12.85 -10.91
CA GLY A 139 -18.94 13.96 -11.23
C GLY A 139 -20.15 14.16 -10.30
N ILE A 140 -20.14 13.55 -9.10
CA ILE A 140 -21.13 13.82 -8.05
C ILE A 140 -20.36 14.39 -6.86
N GLU A 141 -20.55 15.67 -6.59
CA GLU A 141 -20.07 16.30 -5.36
C GLU A 141 -20.74 15.60 -4.17
N SER A 142 -19.94 15.08 -3.24
CA SER A 142 -20.50 14.64 -1.97
C SER A 142 -20.94 15.89 -1.20
N PRO A 143 -22.21 15.99 -0.75
CA PRO A 143 -22.70 17.21 -0.14
C PRO A 143 -21.87 17.54 1.09
N GLU A 144 -21.29 18.75 1.11
CA GLU A 144 -20.59 19.26 2.28
C GLU A 144 -21.52 19.17 3.49
N ARG A 145 -21.05 18.58 4.58
CA ARG A 145 -21.75 18.64 5.86
C ARG A 145 -21.58 20.05 6.42
N GLY A 146 -22.42 20.98 5.95
CA GLY A 146 -22.46 22.40 6.32
C GLY A 146 -22.87 22.62 7.78
N GLY A 147 -21.99 22.27 8.71
CA GLY A 147 -22.12 22.47 10.14
C GLY A 147 -20.77 22.27 10.83
N PRO A 148 -20.60 22.79 12.06
CA PRO A 148 -19.35 22.62 12.80
C PRO A 148 -19.09 21.12 13.06
N PRO A 149 -17.83 20.65 12.96
CA PRO A 149 -17.49 19.25 13.22
C PRO A 149 -17.83 18.87 14.67
N GLY A 150 -18.40 17.67 14.84
CA GLY A 150 -18.65 17.09 16.16
C GLY A 150 -17.37 16.74 16.91
N ALA A 151 -17.50 16.38 18.19
CA ALA A 151 -16.35 16.07 19.05
C ALA A 151 -15.49 14.92 18.48
N GLY A 152 -14.20 15.20 18.25
CA GLY A 152 -13.24 14.30 17.61
C GLY A 152 -11.85 14.93 17.51
N TYR A 153 -10.96 14.32 16.72
CA TYR A 153 -9.61 14.84 16.48
C TYR A 153 -9.59 15.93 15.40
N GLU A 154 -8.59 16.81 15.42
CA GLU A 154 -8.47 17.96 14.50
C GLU A 154 -8.31 17.56 13.02
N VAL A 155 -7.73 16.39 12.76
CA VAL A 155 -7.66 15.76 11.43
C VAL A 155 -8.84 14.80 11.24
N ALA A 156 -9.77 15.14 10.34
CA ALA A 156 -11.02 14.39 10.10
C ALA A 156 -10.85 12.91 9.68
N ARG A 157 -9.64 12.51 9.25
CA ARG A 157 -9.29 11.11 8.92
C ARG A 157 -8.74 10.32 10.12
N VAL A 158 -8.71 10.92 11.32
CA VAL A 158 -8.34 10.28 12.60
C VAL A 158 -9.61 10.13 13.44
N SER A 159 -10.17 8.91 13.39
CA SER A 159 -11.46 8.60 14.01
C SER A 159 -11.38 7.35 14.91
N PRO A 160 -10.41 7.26 15.86
CA PRO A 160 -10.22 6.09 16.71
C PRO A 160 -11.42 5.77 17.62
N GLN A 161 -12.28 6.76 17.89
CA GLN A 161 -13.50 6.63 18.71
C GLN A 161 -14.67 5.92 18.00
N LEU A 162 -14.56 5.63 16.70
CA LEU A 162 -15.57 4.84 15.99
C LEU A 162 -15.46 3.36 16.37
N ARG A 163 -16.59 2.69 16.54
CA ARG A 163 -16.64 1.28 16.96
C ARG A 163 -17.52 0.50 15.99
N VAL A 164 -17.00 -0.60 15.44
CA VAL A 164 -17.79 -1.44 14.50
C VAL A 164 -19.01 -2.06 15.18
N ALA A 165 -18.94 -2.37 16.48
CA ALA A 165 -20.07 -2.90 17.25
C ALA A 165 -21.32 -2.00 17.18
N ASP A 166 -21.13 -0.67 17.18
CA ASP A 166 -22.23 0.31 17.18
C ASP A 166 -22.85 0.52 15.78
N THR A 167 -22.31 -0.15 14.76
CA THR A 167 -22.69 0.02 13.34
C THR A 167 -22.82 -1.32 12.58
N TYR A 168 -22.76 -2.45 13.26
CA TYR A 168 -22.72 -3.78 12.63
C TYR A 168 -24.08 -4.22 12.07
N ALA A 169 -24.27 -4.02 10.76
CA ALA A 169 -25.44 -4.45 10.00
C ALA A 169 -25.00 -5.29 8.76
N PRO A 170 -24.75 -6.61 8.93
CA PRO A 170 -24.28 -7.47 7.85
C PRO A 170 -25.37 -7.80 6.82
N ASN A 171 -24.98 -7.98 5.56
CA ASN A 171 -25.83 -8.59 4.54
C ASN A 171 -25.76 -10.12 4.67
N SER A 172 -26.92 -10.79 4.78
CA SER A 172 -27.02 -12.26 4.92
C SER A 172 -26.29 -13.02 3.80
N LYS A 173 -26.37 -12.54 2.55
CA LYS A 173 -25.64 -13.15 1.42
C LYS A 173 -24.12 -13.08 1.62
N THR A 174 -23.60 -12.01 2.22
CA THR A 174 -22.17 -11.88 2.50
C THR A 174 -21.72 -12.82 3.63
N LEU A 175 -22.59 -13.13 4.58
CA LEU A 175 -22.34 -14.18 5.58
C LEU A 175 -22.37 -15.57 4.92
N GLU A 176 -23.34 -15.83 4.04
CA GLU A 176 -23.45 -17.06 3.24
C GLU A 176 -22.21 -17.34 2.38
N GLU A 177 -21.70 -16.33 1.65
CA GLU A 177 -20.46 -16.40 0.87
C GLU A 177 -19.22 -16.80 1.72
N LEU A 178 -19.19 -16.43 3.00
CA LEU A 178 -18.12 -16.80 3.94
C LEU A 178 -18.31 -18.20 4.53
N ARG A 179 -19.56 -18.59 4.82
CA ARG A 179 -19.94 -19.94 5.27
C ARG A 179 -19.62 -20.99 4.18
N GLU A 180 -19.90 -20.69 2.91
CA GLU A 180 -19.57 -21.55 1.75
C GLU A 180 -18.08 -21.93 1.66
N ILE A 181 -17.17 -21.03 2.05
CA ILE A 181 -15.71 -21.27 2.01
C ILE A 181 -15.14 -21.76 3.36
N GLY A 182 -15.98 -21.87 4.39
CA GLY A 182 -15.69 -22.57 5.65
C GLY A 182 -15.51 -21.68 6.87
N PHE A 183 -15.78 -20.37 6.79
CA PHE A 183 -15.71 -19.48 7.96
C PHE A 183 -16.97 -19.58 8.83
N THR A 184 -16.77 -19.61 10.15
CA THR A 184 -17.84 -19.59 11.16
C THR A 184 -17.92 -18.26 11.91
N SER A 185 -16.84 -17.48 11.86
CA SER A 185 -16.67 -16.23 12.62
C SER A 185 -15.64 -15.33 11.97
N GLY A 186 -15.67 -14.03 12.27
CA GLY A 186 -14.65 -13.10 11.82
C GLY A 186 -14.59 -11.82 12.65
N ASN A 187 -13.46 -11.13 12.60
CA ASN A 187 -13.25 -9.82 13.20
C ASN A 187 -13.53 -8.74 12.15
N VAL A 188 -14.66 -8.03 12.28
CA VAL A 188 -15.15 -7.06 11.29
C VAL A 188 -14.46 -5.72 11.50
N VAL A 189 -13.79 -5.22 10.46
CA VAL A 189 -12.88 -4.05 10.56
C VAL A 189 -13.46 -2.78 9.94
N PRO A 190 -13.19 -1.60 10.52
CA PRO A 190 -13.55 -0.32 9.90
C PRO A 190 -12.69 -0.05 8.65
N ALA A 191 -13.31 0.48 7.59
CA ALA A 191 -12.79 0.36 6.22
C ALA A 191 -12.08 1.60 5.63
N LYS A 192 -12.07 2.75 6.31
CA LYS A 192 -11.46 4.01 5.81
C LYS A 192 -10.85 4.84 6.93
N GLY A 193 -9.81 5.62 6.61
CA GLY A 193 -9.15 6.56 7.52
C GLY A 193 -7.75 6.11 7.97
N ILE A 194 -7.09 6.97 8.75
CA ILE A 194 -5.77 6.72 9.34
C ILE A 194 -5.96 5.86 10.60
N PHE A 195 -6.43 6.46 11.69
CA PHE A 195 -7.01 5.70 12.80
C PHE A 195 -8.48 5.47 12.46
N ARG A 196 -8.85 4.21 12.20
CA ARG A 196 -10.16 3.86 11.61
C ARG A 196 -11.25 3.55 12.65
N GLY A 197 -10.87 3.23 13.89
CA GLY A 197 -11.78 2.80 14.96
C GLY A 197 -11.45 1.41 15.52
N THR A 198 -12.31 0.88 16.38
CA THR A 198 -12.22 -0.50 16.91
C THR A 198 -12.99 -1.51 16.05
N SER A 199 -12.44 -2.72 15.88
CA SER A 199 -13.15 -3.86 15.27
C SER A 199 -13.92 -4.71 16.27
N ALA A 200 -15.00 -5.33 15.82
CA ALA A 200 -15.83 -6.26 16.60
C ALA A 200 -15.69 -7.69 16.08
N PHE A 201 -15.59 -8.67 16.98
CA PHE A 201 -15.60 -10.10 16.62
C PHE A 201 -17.04 -10.60 16.56
N VAL A 202 -17.41 -11.21 15.44
CA VAL A 202 -18.76 -11.68 15.15
C VAL A 202 -18.81 -13.14 14.74
N LEU A 203 -19.89 -13.80 15.10
CA LEU A 203 -20.31 -15.10 14.60
C LEU A 203 -21.08 -14.90 13.28
N LEU A 204 -20.83 -15.74 12.28
CA LEU A 204 -21.45 -15.63 10.95
C LEU A 204 -22.79 -16.37 10.87
N GLY A 205 -23.55 -16.43 11.97
CA GLY A 205 -24.87 -17.08 12.04
C GLY A 205 -26.02 -16.13 11.73
N ASP A 206 -27.19 -16.67 11.42
CA ASP A 206 -28.41 -15.90 11.09
C ASP A 206 -29.14 -15.35 12.35
N GLY A 207 -28.37 -14.79 13.30
CA GLY A 207 -28.86 -14.14 14.52
C GLY A 207 -29.03 -12.62 14.37
N ASN A 208 -29.56 -11.96 15.40
CA ASN A 208 -29.52 -10.49 15.43
C ASN A 208 -28.09 -9.99 15.76
N ALA A 209 -27.79 -8.73 15.45
CA ALA A 209 -26.45 -8.15 15.64
C ALA A 209 -25.90 -8.33 17.07
N ASN A 210 -26.75 -8.17 18.09
CA ASN A 210 -26.38 -8.29 19.49
C ASN A 210 -26.05 -9.73 19.91
N GLN A 211 -26.64 -10.73 19.26
CA GLN A 211 -26.30 -12.15 19.43
C GLN A 211 -25.06 -12.55 18.62
N ALA A 212 -24.84 -11.93 17.46
CA ALA A 212 -23.71 -12.22 16.61
C ALA A 212 -22.38 -11.67 17.17
N ILE A 213 -22.38 -10.52 17.86
CA ILE A 213 -21.15 -9.91 18.42
C ILE A 213 -20.69 -10.69 19.67
N LEU A 214 -19.63 -11.49 19.53
CA LEU A 214 -19.00 -12.23 20.63
C LEU A 214 -18.02 -11.36 21.44
N LYS A 215 -17.47 -10.30 20.84
CA LYS A 215 -16.57 -9.33 21.49
C LYS A 215 -16.63 -7.98 20.77
N ALA A 216 -17.14 -6.95 21.42
CA ALA A 216 -17.43 -5.65 20.81
C ALA A 216 -16.18 -4.87 20.36
N ASP A 217 -15.10 -4.92 21.15
CA ASP A 217 -13.84 -4.23 20.87
C ASP A 217 -12.67 -5.24 20.91
N VAL A 218 -12.02 -5.44 19.77
CA VAL A 218 -10.97 -6.47 19.56
C VAL A 218 -9.62 -5.83 19.33
N PHE A 219 -9.52 -4.97 18.31
CA PHE A 219 -8.31 -4.25 17.92
C PHE A 219 -8.64 -2.80 17.62
N GLN A 220 -7.71 -1.89 17.87
CA GLN A 220 -7.68 -0.58 17.25
C GLN A 220 -7.08 -0.72 15.84
N HIS A 221 -7.65 -0.02 14.85
CA HIS A 221 -7.15 -0.04 13.47
C HIS A 221 -6.40 1.24 13.12
N LEU A 222 -5.21 1.06 12.55
CA LEU A 222 -4.35 2.10 11.99
C LEU A 222 -3.97 1.72 10.56
N ALA A 223 -3.95 2.68 9.64
CA ALA A 223 -3.60 2.45 8.24
C ALA A 223 -2.75 3.61 7.69
N PHE A 224 -1.76 3.29 6.85
CA PHE A 224 -0.95 4.27 6.11
C PHE A 224 -1.66 4.72 4.82
N GLU A 225 -2.96 5.01 4.97
CA GLU A 225 -3.88 5.36 3.89
C GLU A 225 -3.68 6.82 3.47
N THR A 226 -3.00 7.08 2.35
CA THR A 226 -2.97 8.43 1.75
C THR A 226 -4.34 8.84 1.22
N ALA A 227 -4.61 10.15 1.16
CA ALA A 227 -5.82 10.65 0.52
C ALA A 227 -5.75 10.40 -1.00
N ARG A 228 -6.86 9.98 -1.62
CA ARG A 228 -6.98 9.81 -3.08
C ARG A 228 -8.24 10.50 -3.57
N GLY A 229 -8.07 11.67 -4.19
CA GLY A 229 -9.17 12.51 -4.66
C GLY A 229 -8.72 13.96 -4.84
N GLU A 230 -9.68 14.85 -5.08
CA GLU A 230 -9.42 16.30 -5.22
C GLU A 230 -9.40 17.06 -3.89
N ASP A 231 -9.83 16.41 -2.81
CA ASP A 231 -9.90 17.00 -1.46
C ASP A 231 -8.49 17.34 -0.94
N ARG A 232 -8.20 18.64 -0.80
CA ARG A 232 -6.89 19.14 -0.32
C ARG A 232 -6.70 18.99 1.21
N ALA A 233 -7.31 17.96 1.80
CA ALA A 233 -7.30 17.71 3.24
C ALA A 233 -5.98 17.10 3.72
N TYR A 234 -5.40 17.66 4.78
CA TYR A 234 -4.21 17.10 5.43
C TYR A 234 -4.52 15.75 6.10
N PRO A 235 -3.67 14.71 5.96
CA PRO A 235 -2.48 14.63 5.10
C PRO A 235 -2.77 13.97 3.75
N SER A 236 -2.10 14.46 2.70
CA SER A 236 -2.07 13.79 1.40
C SER A 236 -0.94 12.75 1.30
N SER A 237 0.23 13.06 1.86
CA SER A 237 1.47 12.27 1.68
C SER A 237 1.69 11.23 2.77
N LEU A 238 2.44 10.18 2.43
CA LEU A 238 2.82 9.10 3.36
C LEU A 238 3.58 9.59 4.60
N MET A 239 4.49 10.56 4.44
CA MET A 239 5.20 11.18 5.56
C MET A 239 4.27 12.02 6.45
N GLY A 240 3.22 12.62 5.89
CA GLY A 240 2.15 13.28 6.62
C GLY A 240 1.28 12.32 7.42
N ILE A 241 0.91 11.16 6.86
CA ILE A 241 0.17 10.12 7.60
C ILE A 241 0.97 9.64 8.83
N ILE A 242 2.27 9.39 8.67
CA ILE A 242 3.16 8.98 9.77
C ILE A 242 3.27 10.10 10.82
N ALA A 243 3.42 11.36 10.40
CA ALA A 243 3.50 12.49 11.32
C ALA A 243 2.21 12.72 12.13
N VAL A 244 1.03 12.67 11.49
CA VAL A 244 -0.27 12.71 12.19
C VAL A 244 -0.43 11.54 13.15
N THR A 245 0.01 10.34 12.76
CA THR A 245 -0.06 9.17 13.64
C THR A 245 0.78 9.37 14.90
N ARG A 246 2.00 9.93 14.79
CA ARG A 246 2.81 10.30 15.96
C ARG A 246 2.15 11.39 16.80
N GLN A 247 1.66 12.46 16.16
CA GLN A 247 1.07 13.60 16.87
C GLN A 247 -0.18 13.18 17.65
N ALA A 248 -1.08 12.39 17.07
CA ALA A 248 -2.29 11.90 17.74
C ALA A 248 -1.98 10.99 18.95
N LEU A 249 -0.91 10.18 18.87
CA LEU A 249 -0.47 9.35 20.00
C LEU A 249 0.21 10.19 21.11
N LEU A 250 1.00 11.20 20.75
CA LEU A 250 1.55 12.17 21.72
C LEU A 250 0.43 13.00 22.38
N ASP A 251 -0.60 13.37 21.62
CA ASP A 251 -1.74 14.14 22.11
C ASP A 251 -2.62 13.31 23.05
N ALA A 252 -2.79 12.01 22.79
CA ALA A 252 -3.48 11.11 23.71
C ALA A 252 -2.70 10.92 25.03
N GLN A 253 -1.37 10.76 24.95
CA GLN A 253 -0.50 10.76 26.14
C GLN A 253 -0.62 12.07 26.93
N HIS A 254 -0.58 13.22 26.25
CA HIS A 254 -0.76 14.53 26.87
C HIS A 254 -2.16 14.70 27.48
N HIS A 255 -3.23 14.38 26.76
CA HIS A 255 -4.62 14.48 27.21
C HIS A 255 -4.85 13.70 28.51
N LYS A 256 -4.30 12.48 28.60
CA LYS A 256 -4.34 11.68 29.83
C LYS A 256 -3.60 12.36 30.99
N LEU A 257 -2.38 12.83 30.75
CA LEU A 257 -1.59 13.52 31.77
C LEU A 257 -2.25 14.83 32.23
N ASP A 258 -2.88 15.57 31.32
CA ASP A 258 -3.58 16.83 31.57
C ASP A 258 -4.84 16.60 32.43
N HIS A 259 -5.61 15.55 32.14
CA HIS A 259 -6.73 15.14 33.00
C HIS A 259 -6.26 14.63 34.38
N ALA A 260 -5.17 13.88 34.44
CA ALA A 260 -4.60 13.35 35.69
C ALA A 260 -3.94 14.44 36.57
N ASP A 261 -3.47 15.54 35.97
CA ASP A 261 -3.05 16.74 36.69
C ASP A 261 -4.26 17.57 37.15
N TYR A 262 -5.23 17.85 36.27
CA TYR A 262 -6.43 18.61 36.64
C TYR A 262 -7.22 17.95 37.79
N ALA A 263 -7.28 16.62 37.83
CA ALA A 263 -7.89 15.87 38.94
C ALA A 263 -7.20 16.09 40.31
N LYS A 264 -5.93 16.56 40.32
CA LYS A 264 -5.19 16.96 41.52
C LYS A 264 -5.24 18.48 41.74
N ASN A 265 -5.29 19.24 40.65
CA ASN A 265 -5.17 20.70 40.60
C ASN A 265 -6.42 21.35 39.96
N PRO A 266 -7.63 21.19 40.54
CA PRO A 266 -8.90 21.59 39.90
C PRO A 266 -9.13 23.11 39.79
N ALA A 267 -8.24 23.93 40.36
CA ALA A 267 -8.36 25.39 40.36
C ALA A 267 -7.93 26.07 39.02
N ARG A 268 -7.38 25.31 38.07
CA ARG A 268 -7.00 25.81 36.72
C ARG A 268 -8.12 25.60 35.69
N PRO A 269 -8.02 26.16 34.47
CA PRO A 269 -8.98 25.86 33.41
C PRO A 269 -9.09 24.35 33.15
N ARG A 270 -10.35 23.86 33.10
CA ARG A 270 -10.66 22.45 32.88
C ARG A 270 -10.15 21.98 31.51
N PRO A 271 -9.47 20.82 31.40
CA PRO A 271 -9.03 20.27 30.13
C PRO A 271 -10.22 19.96 29.21
N ALA A 272 -10.00 20.11 27.90
CA ALA A 272 -11.01 19.81 26.90
C ALA A 272 -11.22 18.29 26.80
N PHE A 273 -12.47 17.84 26.82
CA PHE A 273 -12.79 16.43 26.57
C PHE A 273 -12.67 16.14 25.07
N ASN A 274 -11.88 15.14 24.69
CA ASN A 274 -11.79 14.69 23.31
C ASN A 274 -11.98 13.16 23.23
N PRO A 275 -13.07 12.65 22.62
CA PRO A 275 -13.33 11.22 22.56
C PRO A 275 -12.32 10.48 21.69
N ALA A 276 -11.72 11.13 20.69
CA ALA A 276 -10.70 10.52 19.83
C ALA A 276 -9.38 10.30 20.61
N LEU A 277 -8.99 11.27 21.45
CA LEU A 277 -7.79 11.11 22.30
C LEU A 277 -8.04 10.08 23.41
N GLN A 278 -9.23 10.07 24.02
CA GLN A 278 -9.61 9.06 25.00
C GLN A 278 -9.65 7.64 24.41
N ALA A 279 -10.09 7.45 23.17
CA ALA A 279 -10.11 6.14 22.52
C ALA A 279 -8.70 5.52 22.37
N LEU A 280 -7.65 6.35 22.29
CA LEU A 280 -6.25 5.90 22.18
C LEU A 280 -5.61 5.49 23.53
N ASP A 281 -6.28 5.71 24.67
CA ASP A 281 -5.78 5.29 25.99
C ASP A 281 -5.62 3.77 26.10
N ALA A 282 -6.56 2.98 25.58
CA ALA A 282 -6.52 1.52 25.67
C ALA A 282 -5.40 0.90 24.80
N PRO A 283 -5.18 1.34 23.53
CA PRO A 283 -3.97 1.03 22.75
C PRO A 283 -2.66 1.37 23.45
N LEU A 284 -2.53 2.60 23.98
CA LEU A 284 -1.32 3.07 24.67
C LEU A 284 -1.02 2.29 25.96
N GLN A 285 -2.03 1.64 26.55
CA GLN A 285 -1.89 0.77 27.73
C GLN A 285 -1.82 -0.73 27.37
N LYS A 286 -1.74 -1.09 26.08
CA LYS A 286 -1.79 -2.48 25.57
C LYS A 286 -3.04 -3.27 25.98
N GLN A 287 -4.13 -2.59 26.35
CA GLN A 287 -5.39 -3.25 26.72
C GLN A 287 -6.11 -3.82 25.50
N ILE A 288 -5.97 -3.16 24.34
CA ILE A 288 -6.33 -3.70 23.02
C ILE A 288 -5.11 -3.63 22.09
N PRO A 289 -4.85 -4.66 21.26
CA PRO A 289 -3.83 -4.59 20.23
C PRO A 289 -4.17 -3.57 19.13
N VAL A 290 -3.14 -3.15 18.38
CA VAL A 290 -3.28 -2.28 17.21
C VAL A 290 -2.97 -3.07 15.95
N VAL A 291 -3.92 -3.20 15.02
CA VAL A 291 -3.64 -3.70 13.67
C VAL A 291 -3.18 -2.53 12.81
N ILE A 292 -2.01 -2.65 12.18
CA ILE A 292 -1.43 -1.64 11.30
C ILE A 292 -1.42 -2.13 9.86
N GLU A 293 -1.94 -1.32 8.93
CA GLU A 293 -1.95 -1.57 7.48
C GLU A 293 -0.91 -0.67 6.75
N PRO A 294 0.34 -1.13 6.52
CA PRO A 294 1.44 -0.32 5.98
C PRO A 294 1.47 -0.19 4.45
N GLY A 295 0.93 -1.15 3.71
CA GLY A 295 0.83 -1.14 2.25
C GLY A 295 2.11 -1.32 1.42
N SER A 296 3.27 -1.54 2.03
CA SER A 296 4.51 -1.95 1.33
C SER A 296 5.53 -2.56 2.29
N ALA A 297 6.48 -3.33 1.75
CA ALA A 297 7.55 -3.98 2.52
C ALA A 297 8.49 -2.98 3.25
N LEU A 298 8.69 -1.78 2.71
CA LEU A 298 9.44 -0.72 3.39
C LEU A 298 8.62 -0.12 4.53
N MET A 299 7.32 0.12 4.31
CA MET A 299 6.43 0.60 5.36
C MET A 299 6.13 -0.45 6.45
N PHE A 300 6.33 -1.74 6.17
CA PHE A 300 6.23 -2.82 7.16
C PHE A 300 7.25 -2.65 8.30
N ASP A 301 8.51 -2.31 7.96
CA ASP A 301 9.53 -1.90 8.93
C ASP A 301 9.15 -0.60 9.66
N ARG A 302 8.57 0.39 8.96
CA ARG A 302 8.14 1.66 9.56
C ARG A 302 7.01 1.48 10.57
N ALA A 303 5.99 0.69 10.24
CA ALA A 303 4.92 0.32 11.16
C ALA A 303 5.48 -0.39 12.40
N ALA A 304 6.41 -1.32 12.24
CA ALA A 304 7.07 -1.99 13.35
C ALA A 304 7.96 -1.04 14.20
N ARG A 305 8.61 -0.04 13.59
CA ARG A 305 9.35 1.01 14.34
C ARG A 305 8.41 1.92 15.11
N LEU A 306 7.34 2.41 14.48
CA LEU A 306 6.32 3.27 15.10
C LEU A 306 5.60 2.56 16.26
N ALA A 307 5.28 1.27 16.09
CA ALA A 307 4.76 0.43 17.17
C ALA A 307 5.72 0.34 18.36
N ARG A 308 7.03 0.24 18.12
CA ARG A 308 8.07 0.22 19.16
C ARG A 308 8.28 1.60 19.79
N GLU A 309 8.22 2.68 19.00
CA GLU A 309 8.32 4.08 19.43
C GLU A 309 7.24 4.45 20.47
N PHE A 310 6.01 3.95 20.30
CA PHE A 310 4.89 4.17 21.22
C PHE A 310 4.54 2.96 22.11
N ASN A 311 5.41 1.93 22.16
CA ASN A 311 5.23 0.72 22.97
C ASN A 311 3.86 0.03 22.76
N LEU A 312 3.37 -0.02 21.52
CA LEU A 312 2.08 -0.61 21.14
C LEU A 312 2.15 -2.14 21.04
N ALA A 313 1.06 -2.81 21.41
CA ALA A 313 0.88 -4.24 21.12
C ALA A 313 0.41 -4.40 19.66
N ALA A 314 1.35 -4.41 18.70
CA ALA A 314 1.01 -4.36 17.28
C ALA A 314 0.83 -5.74 16.62
N ILE A 315 -0.03 -5.76 15.60
CA ILE A 315 -0.21 -6.83 14.60
C ILE A 315 -0.10 -6.15 13.23
N LEU A 316 0.60 -6.74 12.27
CA LEU A 316 0.83 -6.12 10.96
C LEU A 316 0.00 -6.80 9.87
N CYS A 317 -0.73 -6.03 9.08
CA CYS A 317 -1.34 -6.54 7.85
C CYS A 317 -0.27 -6.57 6.74
N ALA A 318 0.02 -7.75 6.18
CA ALA A 318 1.01 -7.92 5.12
C ALA A 318 0.48 -7.35 3.79
N SER A 319 1.32 -6.63 3.04
CA SER A 319 0.95 -6.01 1.77
C SER A 319 1.15 -6.93 0.56
N GLY A 320 1.60 -8.18 0.76
CA GLY A 320 1.96 -9.10 -0.34
C GLY A 320 3.32 -8.79 -0.98
N HIS A 321 4.11 -7.89 -0.40
CA HIS A 321 5.39 -7.43 -0.94
C HIS A 321 6.60 -7.83 -0.09
N GLU A 322 6.40 -8.53 1.03
CA GLU A 322 7.45 -8.84 2.02
C GLU A 322 8.56 -9.75 1.45
N TRP A 323 8.28 -10.52 0.38
CA TRP A 323 9.27 -11.23 -0.43
C TRP A 323 10.42 -10.35 -0.99
N ARG A 324 10.21 -9.03 -1.09
CA ARG A 324 11.22 -8.05 -1.52
C ARG A 324 12.27 -7.79 -0.43
N ARG A 325 11.82 -7.78 0.84
CA ARG A 325 12.62 -7.55 2.05
C ARG A 325 12.29 -8.54 3.17
N PRO A 326 12.61 -9.84 3.03
CA PRO A 326 12.42 -10.81 4.11
C PRO A 326 13.24 -10.47 5.36
N ASP A 327 14.34 -9.73 5.19
CA ASP A 327 15.16 -9.15 6.25
C ASP A 327 14.39 -8.11 7.08
N LEU A 328 13.65 -7.20 6.44
CA LEU A 328 12.80 -6.23 7.14
C LEU A 328 11.59 -6.91 7.79
N ALA A 329 10.98 -7.89 7.12
CA ALA A 329 9.89 -8.67 7.71
C ALA A 329 10.34 -9.39 8.99
N LYS A 330 11.53 -10.02 8.97
CA LYS A 330 12.14 -10.61 10.17
C LYS A 330 12.43 -9.58 11.26
N ALA A 331 12.94 -8.40 10.90
CA ALA A 331 13.25 -7.32 11.84
C ALA A 331 12.00 -6.59 12.40
N ALA A 332 10.84 -6.76 11.78
CA ALA A 332 9.56 -6.31 12.33
C ALA A 332 9.17 -7.12 13.57
N ALA A 333 9.28 -8.46 13.49
CA ALA A 333 9.05 -9.41 14.58
C ALA A 333 7.66 -9.35 15.27
N PHE A 334 6.63 -8.87 14.56
CA PHE A 334 5.24 -8.86 15.01
C PHE A 334 4.41 -9.95 14.31
N PRO A 335 3.31 -10.45 14.92
CA PRO A 335 2.36 -11.34 14.24
C PRO A 335 1.75 -10.67 13.01
N CYS A 336 1.49 -11.48 11.98
CA CYS A 336 1.05 -11.02 10.67
C CYS A 336 -0.39 -11.47 10.37
N ILE A 337 -1.22 -10.56 9.87
CA ILE A 337 -2.42 -10.91 9.12
C ILE A 337 -2.06 -10.86 7.65
N VAL A 338 -2.37 -11.92 6.89
CA VAL A 338 -1.90 -12.10 5.51
C VAL A 338 -3.09 -12.29 4.57
N PRO A 339 -3.45 -11.25 3.79
CA PRO A 339 -4.42 -11.37 2.71
C PRO A 339 -3.91 -12.34 1.65
N ILE A 340 -4.71 -13.33 1.27
CA ILE A 340 -4.41 -14.22 0.14
C ILE A 340 -5.00 -13.71 -1.19
N ASN A 341 -5.03 -12.39 -1.35
CA ASN A 341 -5.41 -11.71 -2.58
C ASN A 341 -4.22 -11.60 -3.53
N PHE A 342 -4.01 -12.63 -4.35
CA PHE A 342 -2.91 -12.67 -5.31
C PHE A 342 -3.34 -12.05 -6.65
N PRO A 343 -2.51 -11.22 -7.30
CA PRO A 343 -2.82 -10.66 -8.61
C PRO A 343 -2.98 -11.76 -9.66
N ALA A 344 -3.88 -11.53 -10.62
CA ALA A 344 -4.06 -12.43 -11.75
C ALA A 344 -2.83 -12.39 -12.70
N ALA A 345 -2.65 -13.45 -13.49
CA ALA A 345 -1.74 -13.39 -14.63
C ALA A 345 -2.24 -12.33 -15.64
N PRO A 346 -1.37 -11.50 -16.23
CA PRO A 346 -1.76 -10.50 -17.21
C PRO A 346 -2.49 -11.12 -18.40
N LYS A 347 -3.59 -10.50 -18.81
CA LYS A 347 -4.35 -10.84 -20.02
C LYS A 347 -4.20 -9.71 -21.02
N LEU A 348 -3.09 -9.73 -21.73
CA LEU A 348 -2.70 -8.73 -22.73
C LEU A 348 -2.82 -9.37 -24.13
N PRO A 349 -3.69 -8.84 -25.01
CA PRO A 349 -4.02 -9.48 -26.28
C PRO A 349 -2.91 -9.37 -27.34
N ASP A 350 -2.19 -8.26 -27.39
CA ASP A 350 -1.17 -8.00 -28.41
C ASP A 350 0.24 -8.17 -27.84
N GLU A 351 1.23 -8.39 -28.72
CA GLU A 351 2.62 -8.64 -28.31
C GLU A 351 3.27 -7.39 -27.71
N ASP A 352 2.99 -6.21 -28.27
CA ASP A 352 3.57 -4.93 -27.84
C ASP A 352 3.12 -4.52 -26.43
N ASP A 353 1.91 -4.90 -26.00
CA ASP A 353 1.41 -4.70 -24.63
C ASP A 353 2.38 -5.29 -23.57
N TRP A 354 3.09 -6.37 -23.91
CA TRP A 354 4.05 -7.01 -23.02
C TRP A 354 5.36 -6.21 -22.87
N ALA A 355 5.61 -5.19 -23.68
CA ALA A 355 6.74 -4.27 -23.52
C ALA A 355 6.60 -3.42 -22.24
N ASP A 356 5.41 -2.83 -22.03
CA ASP A 356 5.11 -1.96 -20.88
C ASP A 356 5.08 -2.70 -19.54
N VAL A 357 4.99 -4.04 -19.55
CA VAL A 357 5.07 -4.84 -18.33
C VAL A 357 6.50 -4.87 -17.79
N SER A 358 6.71 -4.23 -16.65
CA SER A 358 7.99 -4.23 -15.95
C SER A 358 8.31 -5.57 -15.27
N LEU A 359 9.60 -5.87 -15.13
CA LEU A 359 10.08 -7.04 -14.38
C LEU A 359 9.62 -7.03 -12.91
N ASP A 360 9.48 -5.85 -12.29
CA ASP A 360 9.09 -5.74 -10.89
C ASP A 360 7.63 -6.17 -10.66
N GLN A 361 6.74 -5.81 -11.59
CA GLN A 361 5.36 -6.26 -11.61
C GLN A 361 5.23 -7.78 -11.84
N LEU A 362 6.02 -8.33 -12.78
CA LEU A 362 6.04 -9.79 -13.04
C LEU A 362 6.58 -10.58 -11.85
N ARG A 363 7.57 -10.04 -11.12
CA ARG A 363 8.04 -10.60 -9.86
C ARG A 363 6.94 -10.55 -8.79
N ALA A 364 6.24 -9.43 -8.63
CA ALA A 364 5.13 -9.32 -7.68
C ALA A 364 4.04 -10.37 -7.95
N TRP A 365 3.70 -10.60 -9.21
CA TRP A 365 2.78 -11.67 -9.61
C TRP A 365 3.29 -13.07 -9.24
N ASP A 366 4.52 -13.44 -9.65
CA ASP A 366 5.02 -14.80 -9.43
C ASP A 366 5.45 -15.09 -7.97
N PHE A 367 5.74 -14.07 -7.15
CA PHE A 367 6.03 -14.23 -5.72
C PHE A 367 4.79 -14.25 -4.82
N ALA A 368 3.68 -13.61 -5.19
CA ALA A 368 2.55 -13.40 -4.28
C ALA A 368 2.06 -14.67 -3.55
N PRO A 369 1.90 -15.85 -4.20
CA PRO A 369 1.48 -17.06 -3.50
C PRO A 369 2.52 -17.65 -2.54
N GLU A 370 3.80 -17.28 -2.67
CA GLU A 370 4.88 -17.69 -1.76
C GLU A 370 5.10 -16.67 -0.63
N ASN A 371 4.39 -15.54 -0.60
CA ASN A 371 4.53 -14.54 0.46
C ASN A 371 4.15 -15.07 1.87
N PRO A 372 3.06 -15.84 2.06
CA PRO A 372 2.77 -16.50 3.36
C PRO A 372 3.91 -17.43 3.81
N VAL A 373 4.45 -18.21 2.86
CA VAL A 373 5.57 -19.14 3.09
C VAL A 373 6.84 -18.38 3.48
N THR A 374 7.08 -17.24 2.84
CA THR A 374 8.23 -16.37 3.12
C THR A 374 8.17 -15.83 4.55
N LEU A 375 7.00 -15.37 5.01
CA LEU A 375 6.80 -14.91 6.39
C LEU A 375 7.03 -16.03 7.41
N ARG A 376 6.49 -17.24 7.18
CA ARG A 376 6.74 -18.42 8.03
C ARG A 376 8.23 -18.79 8.09
N ARG A 377 8.94 -18.75 6.96
CA ARG A 377 10.40 -18.99 6.89
C ARG A 377 11.23 -17.95 7.66
N GLN A 378 10.71 -16.75 7.92
CA GLN A 378 11.35 -15.78 8.81
C GLN A 378 11.02 -15.98 10.30
N GLY A 379 10.20 -16.97 10.64
CA GLY A 379 9.75 -17.27 12.00
C GLY A 379 8.50 -16.51 12.45
N LEU A 380 7.84 -15.78 11.55
CA LEU A 380 6.66 -14.98 11.90
C LEU A 380 5.41 -15.85 12.04
N GLU A 381 4.59 -15.54 13.05
CA GLU A 381 3.25 -16.11 13.21
C GLU A 381 2.28 -15.43 12.23
N ILE A 382 1.48 -16.20 11.48
CA ILE A 382 0.56 -15.66 10.47
C ILE A 382 -0.88 -16.14 10.67
N ALA A 383 -1.85 -15.29 10.38
CA ALA A 383 -3.26 -15.65 10.16
C ALA A 383 -3.68 -15.25 8.75
N LEU A 384 -4.49 -16.08 8.06
CA LEU A 384 -4.95 -15.79 6.70
C LEU A 384 -6.31 -15.07 6.73
N THR A 385 -6.57 -14.19 5.75
CA THR A 385 -7.82 -13.42 5.66
C THR A 385 -8.35 -13.34 4.23
N THR A 386 -9.68 -13.20 4.09
CA THR A 386 -10.40 -12.90 2.84
C THR A 386 -10.25 -11.44 2.38
N HIS A 387 -9.58 -10.59 3.17
CA HIS A 387 -9.36 -9.18 2.85
C HIS A 387 -8.84 -8.94 1.42
N ALA A 388 -9.27 -7.84 0.82
CA ALA A 388 -8.96 -7.39 -0.55
C ALA A 388 -9.42 -8.32 -1.70
N LEU A 389 -9.99 -9.51 -1.44
CA LEU A 389 -10.50 -10.39 -2.51
C LEU A 389 -11.69 -9.76 -3.25
N GLY A 390 -11.57 -9.64 -4.57
CA GLY A 390 -12.66 -9.22 -5.47
C GLY A 390 -13.85 -10.19 -5.49
N ASP A 391 -13.56 -11.49 -5.35
CA ASP A 391 -14.53 -12.57 -5.15
C ASP A 391 -14.07 -13.43 -3.97
N ARG A 392 -14.93 -13.59 -2.95
CA ARG A 392 -14.62 -14.41 -1.76
C ARG A 392 -14.46 -15.89 -2.11
N LYS A 393 -15.14 -16.40 -3.14
CA LYS A 393 -15.06 -17.82 -3.53
C LYS A 393 -13.69 -18.20 -4.09
N SER A 394 -12.93 -17.23 -4.62
CA SER A 394 -11.53 -17.39 -4.99
C SER A 394 -10.58 -17.73 -3.82
N PHE A 395 -11.00 -17.57 -2.56
CA PHE A 395 -10.19 -17.85 -1.36
C PHE A 395 -9.55 -19.25 -1.38
N ARG A 396 -10.34 -20.33 -1.61
CA ARG A 396 -9.80 -21.71 -1.63
C ARG A 396 -8.82 -21.93 -2.78
N LYS A 397 -9.02 -21.29 -3.93
CA LYS A 397 -8.07 -21.34 -5.06
C LYS A 397 -6.74 -20.69 -4.69
N ASN A 398 -6.76 -19.52 -4.06
CA ASN A 398 -5.54 -18.84 -3.67
C ASN A 398 -4.84 -19.57 -2.51
N LEU A 399 -5.60 -20.15 -1.57
CA LEU A 399 -5.05 -21.03 -0.54
C LEU A 399 -4.31 -22.24 -1.16
N GLN A 400 -4.89 -22.86 -2.19
CA GLN A 400 -4.22 -23.94 -2.93
C GLN A 400 -2.92 -23.48 -3.59
N LEU A 401 -2.89 -22.27 -4.19
CA LEU A 401 -1.67 -21.71 -4.77
C LEU A 401 -0.57 -21.48 -3.72
N ALA A 402 -0.93 -21.13 -2.48
CA ALA A 402 0.02 -21.00 -1.38
C ALA A 402 0.55 -22.35 -0.88
N LEU A 403 -0.31 -23.36 -0.77
CA LEU A 403 0.07 -24.74 -0.45
C LEU A 403 0.99 -25.32 -1.53
N ASP A 404 0.67 -25.12 -2.81
CA ASP A 404 1.48 -25.58 -3.93
C ASP A 404 2.87 -24.89 -3.94
N ARG A 405 2.98 -23.65 -3.45
CA ARG A 405 4.25 -22.94 -3.20
C ARG A 405 4.96 -23.31 -1.88
N GLY A 406 4.45 -24.28 -1.14
CA GLY A 406 5.11 -24.86 0.03
C GLY A 406 4.70 -24.27 1.37
N LEU A 407 3.50 -23.68 1.49
CA LEU A 407 2.83 -23.56 2.79
C LEU A 407 2.44 -24.97 3.25
N THR A 408 2.64 -25.33 4.51
CA THR A 408 2.20 -26.65 5.00
C THR A 408 0.71 -26.64 5.35
N GLU A 409 0.02 -27.78 5.25
CA GLU A 409 -1.38 -27.91 5.70
C GLU A 409 -1.53 -27.56 7.19
N ALA A 410 -0.52 -27.85 8.02
CA ALA A 410 -0.50 -27.51 9.44
C ALA A 410 -0.38 -25.99 9.68
N ASP A 411 0.52 -25.31 8.96
CA ASP A 411 0.63 -23.84 9.01
C ASP A 411 -0.65 -23.17 8.50
N ALA A 412 -1.21 -23.67 7.39
CA ALA A 412 -2.46 -23.18 6.82
C ALA A 412 -3.63 -23.35 7.80
N LEU A 413 -3.79 -24.53 8.40
CA LEU A 413 -4.85 -24.79 9.37
C LEU A 413 -4.69 -23.94 10.63
N ALA A 414 -3.47 -23.82 11.17
CA ALA A 414 -3.18 -22.94 12.30
C ALA A 414 -3.55 -21.48 12.01
N ALA A 415 -3.21 -21.01 10.80
CA ALA A 415 -3.49 -19.65 10.34
C ALA A 415 -4.98 -19.39 10.04
N LEU A 416 -5.83 -20.43 9.99
CA LEU A 416 -7.30 -20.33 9.87
C LEU A 416 -8.03 -20.55 11.20
N THR A 417 -7.37 -21.08 12.24
CA THR A 417 -8.02 -21.55 13.47
C THR A 417 -7.33 -21.03 14.74
N THR A 418 -6.24 -21.69 15.19
CA THR A 418 -5.58 -21.42 16.48
C THR A 418 -4.97 -20.03 16.56
N ILE A 419 -4.33 -19.56 15.48
CA ILE A 419 -3.66 -18.26 15.43
C ILE A 419 -4.68 -17.10 15.41
N PRO A 420 -5.68 -17.03 14.50
CA PRO A 420 -6.68 -15.95 14.56
C PRO A 420 -7.48 -15.96 15.88
N ALA A 421 -7.78 -17.13 16.46
CA ALA A 421 -8.36 -17.22 17.80
C ALA A 421 -7.46 -16.61 18.88
N LYS A 422 -6.15 -16.88 18.83
CA LYS A 422 -5.14 -16.30 19.74
C LYS A 422 -5.03 -14.79 19.59
N LEU A 423 -4.91 -14.29 18.36
CA LEU A 423 -4.78 -12.85 18.08
C LEU A 423 -6.01 -12.07 18.57
N CYS A 424 -7.22 -12.56 18.34
CA CYS A 424 -8.45 -11.90 18.79
C CYS A 424 -8.70 -12.04 20.32
N GLY A 425 -7.92 -12.85 21.03
CA GLY A 425 -8.09 -13.14 22.46
C GLY A 425 -9.26 -14.07 22.77
N LEU A 426 -9.48 -15.09 21.94
CA LEU A 426 -10.63 -16.00 21.96
C LEU A 426 -10.28 -17.51 21.97
N SER A 427 -9.01 -17.89 22.15
CA SER A 427 -8.56 -19.30 22.20
C SER A 427 -9.24 -20.18 23.26
N ALA A 428 -9.83 -19.56 24.30
CA ALA A 428 -10.64 -20.25 25.32
C ALA A 428 -12.05 -20.63 24.83
N GLN A 429 -12.51 -20.07 23.70
CA GLN A 429 -13.85 -20.27 23.14
C GLN A 429 -13.84 -20.86 21.73
N LEU A 430 -12.75 -20.65 20.96
CA LEU A 430 -12.63 -20.98 19.53
C LEU A 430 -11.22 -21.47 19.18
N GLY A 431 -11.05 -22.00 17.96
CA GLY A 431 -9.76 -22.31 17.35
C GLY A 431 -9.28 -23.77 17.48
N THR A 432 -9.93 -24.60 18.31
CA THR A 432 -9.74 -26.06 18.40
C THR A 432 -11.05 -26.74 18.82
N ILE A 433 -11.15 -28.05 18.57
CA ILE A 433 -12.30 -28.87 19.01
C ILE A 433 -12.02 -29.43 20.41
N GLU A 434 -12.36 -28.68 21.44
CA GLU A 434 -12.11 -29.03 22.85
C GLU A 434 -13.36 -28.82 23.73
N LYS A 435 -13.47 -29.59 24.83
CA LYS A 435 -14.58 -29.48 25.78
C LYS A 435 -14.74 -28.05 26.33
N GLY A 436 -15.98 -27.55 26.32
CA GLY A 436 -16.36 -26.21 26.80
C GLY A 436 -16.30 -25.11 25.75
N LYS A 437 -15.60 -25.32 24.62
CA LYS A 437 -15.54 -24.35 23.51
C LYS A 437 -16.85 -24.31 22.74
N LEU A 438 -17.08 -23.23 22.01
CA LEU A 438 -18.27 -23.10 21.14
C LEU A 438 -18.20 -24.16 20.04
N ALA A 439 -19.35 -24.75 19.71
CA ALA A 439 -19.48 -25.73 18.64
C ALA A 439 -19.51 -25.05 17.26
N ASN A 440 -18.43 -24.32 16.96
CA ASN A 440 -18.12 -23.76 15.65
C ASN A 440 -17.25 -24.77 14.90
N LEU A 441 -17.77 -25.38 13.84
CA LEU A 441 -17.12 -26.48 13.11
C LEU A 441 -17.25 -26.29 11.60
N THR A 442 -16.27 -26.75 10.84
CA THR A 442 -16.32 -26.79 9.37
C THR A 442 -16.23 -28.23 8.90
N ILE A 443 -17.25 -28.70 8.17
CA ILE A 443 -17.41 -30.11 7.79
C ILE A 443 -17.25 -30.24 6.27
N VAL A 444 -16.31 -31.08 5.86
CA VAL A 444 -15.92 -31.32 4.47
C VAL A 444 -16.19 -32.78 4.15
N ASP A 445 -16.81 -33.05 3.00
CA ASP A 445 -16.90 -34.43 2.52
C ASP A 445 -15.51 -34.91 2.10
N GLY A 446 -15.15 -36.17 2.38
CA GLY A 446 -13.83 -36.71 2.05
C GLY A 446 -12.72 -36.37 3.05
N PRO A 447 -11.44 -36.55 2.66
CA PRO A 447 -10.32 -36.74 3.61
C PRO A 447 -9.59 -35.47 4.06
N SER A 448 -9.74 -34.33 3.37
CA SER A 448 -9.11 -33.05 3.76
C SER A 448 -9.83 -31.84 3.17
N TYR A 449 -9.84 -30.71 3.88
CA TYR A 449 -10.20 -29.38 3.35
C TYR A 449 -9.21 -28.88 2.28
N PHE A 450 -7.96 -29.35 2.34
CA PHE A 450 -6.87 -28.91 1.48
C PHE A 450 -6.74 -29.74 0.18
N ASP A 451 -7.65 -30.68 -0.04
CA ASP A 451 -7.89 -31.29 -1.35
C ASP A 451 -8.89 -30.41 -2.15
N PRO A 452 -8.50 -29.89 -3.34
CA PRO A 452 -9.30 -28.94 -4.09
C PRO A 452 -10.60 -29.52 -4.66
N GLU A 453 -10.71 -30.85 -4.81
CA GLU A 453 -11.92 -31.50 -5.32
C GLU A 453 -13.02 -31.62 -4.23
N GLN A 454 -12.62 -31.57 -2.95
CA GLN A 454 -13.55 -31.78 -1.83
C GLN A 454 -14.38 -30.54 -1.53
N LYS A 455 -15.69 -30.75 -1.34
CA LYS A 455 -16.66 -29.70 -1.06
C LYS A 455 -16.89 -29.58 0.46
N ILE A 456 -16.99 -28.34 0.94
CA ILE A 456 -17.60 -28.11 2.25
C ILE A 456 -19.07 -28.48 2.13
N ARG A 457 -19.55 -29.28 3.07
CA ARG A 457 -20.92 -29.78 3.14
C ARG A 457 -21.81 -28.89 4.00
N GLU A 458 -21.26 -28.45 5.12
CA GLU A 458 -21.96 -27.68 6.14
C GLU A 458 -20.94 -27.03 7.08
N VAL A 459 -21.30 -25.84 7.60
CA VAL A 459 -20.63 -25.25 8.77
C VAL A 459 -21.59 -25.25 9.95
N TRP A 460 -21.05 -25.35 11.14
CA TRP A 460 -21.78 -25.27 12.39
C TRP A 460 -21.34 -24.02 13.13
N ILE A 461 -22.28 -23.29 13.72
CA ILE A 461 -22.02 -22.06 14.48
C ILE A 461 -22.89 -22.12 15.73
N GLU A 462 -22.29 -22.11 16.92
CA GLU A 462 -22.96 -22.37 18.21
C GLU A 462 -23.85 -23.62 18.18
N GLY A 463 -23.38 -24.70 17.55
CA GLY A 463 -24.14 -25.94 17.43
C GLY A 463 -25.33 -25.89 16.47
N ARG A 464 -25.58 -24.78 15.77
CA ARG A 464 -26.59 -24.68 14.70
C ARG A 464 -25.95 -25.01 13.35
N GLN A 465 -26.60 -25.88 12.58
CA GLN A 465 -26.17 -26.31 11.25
C GLN A 465 -26.53 -25.28 10.18
N PHE A 466 -25.56 -24.91 9.34
CA PHE A 466 -25.71 -24.10 8.14
C PHE A 466 -25.18 -24.90 6.93
N PRO A 467 -26.05 -25.57 6.16
CA PRO A 467 -25.63 -26.36 5.01
C PRO A 467 -25.22 -25.45 3.84
N THR A 468 -24.17 -25.83 3.09
CA THR A 468 -23.67 -25.06 1.93
C THR A 468 -24.40 -25.37 0.63
N GLN A 469 -25.32 -26.35 0.65
CA GLN A 469 -26.22 -26.69 -0.45
C GLN A 469 -27.63 -26.94 0.13
N PRO A 470 -28.71 -26.66 -0.62
CA PRO A 470 -30.05 -27.02 -0.18
C PRO A 470 -30.16 -28.53 0.07
N PRO A 471 -30.82 -28.99 1.15
CA PRO A 471 -31.02 -30.41 1.38
C PRO A 471 -31.82 -31.01 0.21
N ALA A 472 -31.33 -32.12 -0.35
CA ALA A 472 -32.01 -32.81 -1.43
C ALA A 472 -33.44 -33.20 -0.98
N PRO A 473 -34.49 -32.89 -1.78
CA PRO A 473 -35.86 -33.16 -1.38
C PRO A 473 -36.07 -34.68 -1.19
N PRO A 474 -36.85 -35.10 -0.18
CA PRO A 474 -37.06 -36.51 0.10
C PRO A 474 -37.74 -37.20 -1.10
N LYS A 475 -37.15 -38.31 -1.57
CA LYS A 475 -37.71 -39.12 -2.65
C LYS A 475 -38.92 -39.93 -2.17
N THR A 476 -40.08 -39.30 -2.09
CA THR A 476 -41.37 -39.98 -1.93
C THR A 476 -41.93 -40.46 -3.28
N ALA A 477 -42.75 -41.52 -3.22
CA ALA A 477 -43.14 -42.30 -4.39
C ALA A 477 -44.18 -41.61 -5.29
N ALA A 478 -44.30 -42.13 -6.51
CA ALA A 478 -45.19 -41.60 -7.54
C ALA A 478 -46.69 -41.70 -7.15
N LYS A 479 -47.47 -40.68 -7.54
CA LYS A 479 -48.88 -40.84 -7.88
C LYS A 479 -49.37 -39.79 -8.88
N ASN A 480 -50.36 -40.24 -9.63
CA ASN A 480 -50.99 -39.73 -10.85
C ASN A 480 -51.26 -38.23 -10.96
N SER A 481 -51.48 -37.82 -12.22
CA SER A 481 -52.12 -36.59 -12.66
C SER A 481 -53.50 -36.37 -12.03
N GLU A 482 -53.80 -35.11 -11.68
CA GLU A 482 -55.03 -34.45 -12.14
C GLU A 482 -54.88 -32.92 -12.07
N ALA A 483 -55.76 -32.18 -12.75
CA ALA A 483 -55.59 -30.76 -13.03
C ALA A 483 -56.09 -29.84 -11.90
N LYS A 484 -55.53 -28.63 -11.80
CA LYS A 484 -56.20 -27.49 -11.14
C LYS A 484 -55.76 -26.15 -11.73
N THR A 485 -56.68 -25.18 -11.65
CA THR A 485 -56.62 -23.84 -12.24
C THR A 485 -55.57 -22.94 -11.59
N PRO A 486 -54.93 -22.04 -12.36
CA PRO A 486 -54.11 -20.96 -11.82
C PRO A 486 -54.97 -19.74 -11.47
N ASP A 487 -55.21 -19.52 -10.18
CA ASP A 487 -55.71 -18.23 -9.68
C ASP A 487 -54.54 -17.24 -9.47
N ALA A 488 -54.80 -15.95 -9.68
CA ALA A 488 -53.74 -14.97 -9.86
C ALA A 488 -53.01 -14.57 -8.57
N LYS A 489 -51.67 -14.44 -8.66
CA LYS A 489 -50.88 -13.57 -7.77
C LYS A 489 -49.82 -12.78 -8.54
N LEU A 490 -49.64 -11.54 -8.10
CA LEU A 490 -48.73 -10.56 -8.66
C LEU A 490 -47.27 -11.05 -8.62
N ALA A 491 -46.52 -10.84 -9.70
CA ALA A 491 -45.09 -11.12 -9.78
C ALA A 491 -44.35 -9.92 -10.37
N GLU A 492 -43.29 -9.48 -9.71
CA GLU A 492 -42.47 -8.35 -10.12
C GLU A 492 -41.60 -8.69 -11.35
N THR A 493 -41.45 -7.74 -12.27
CA THR A 493 -40.67 -7.92 -13.50
C THR A 493 -39.17 -7.95 -13.21
N LYS A 494 -38.55 -9.13 -13.38
CA LYS A 494 -37.10 -9.24 -13.56
C LYS A 494 -36.69 -8.68 -14.93
N ASN A 495 -35.54 -8.02 -14.99
CA ASN A 495 -34.92 -7.63 -16.25
C ASN A 495 -34.63 -8.87 -17.12
N LEU A 496 -35.01 -8.83 -18.40
CA LEU A 496 -34.52 -9.77 -19.42
C LEU A 496 -33.53 -9.06 -20.35
N GLU A 497 -32.33 -9.61 -20.48
CA GLU A 497 -31.45 -9.33 -21.61
C GLU A 497 -31.85 -10.22 -22.80
N THR A 498 -32.52 -9.65 -23.81
CA THR A 498 -32.90 -10.39 -25.03
C THR A 498 -31.82 -10.29 -26.11
N LYS A 499 -30.91 -11.27 -26.14
CA LYS A 499 -30.10 -11.55 -27.34
C LYS A 499 -31.00 -12.12 -28.45
N ALA A 500 -31.45 -11.26 -29.37
CA ALA A 500 -32.15 -11.68 -30.58
C ALA A 500 -31.17 -11.77 -31.77
N ALA A 501 -30.83 -12.99 -32.20
CA ALA A 501 -30.19 -13.21 -33.48
C ALA A 501 -31.26 -13.25 -34.58
N VAL A 502 -31.27 -12.26 -35.49
CA VAL A 502 -32.27 -12.18 -36.56
C VAL A 502 -31.64 -12.66 -37.87
N THR A 503 -31.93 -13.90 -38.24
CA THR A 503 -31.59 -14.48 -39.55
C THR A 503 -32.86 -14.56 -40.42
N ASN A 504 -32.80 -13.95 -41.60
CA ASN A 504 -33.78 -14.02 -42.70
C ASN A 504 -35.20 -13.52 -42.38
N ALA A 505 -35.54 -12.34 -42.89
CA ALA A 505 -36.89 -11.76 -42.84
C ALA A 505 -37.74 -12.14 -44.07
N PRO A 506 -39.06 -12.21 -43.91
CA PRO A 506 -40.01 -11.85 -44.96
C PRO A 506 -40.92 -10.67 -44.55
N ALA A 507 -41.04 -9.70 -45.45
CA ALA A 507 -42.01 -8.59 -45.54
C ALA A 507 -42.93 -8.27 -44.33
N LEU A 508 -42.69 -7.13 -43.68
CA LEU A 508 -43.64 -6.46 -42.78
C LEU A 508 -44.28 -5.23 -43.45
N LYS A 509 -45.57 -5.00 -43.19
CA LYS A 509 -46.33 -3.84 -43.70
C LYS A 509 -46.24 -2.64 -42.73
N PRO A 510 -46.35 -1.38 -43.20
CA PRO A 510 -46.16 -0.19 -42.37
C PRO A 510 -47.40 0.13 -41.51
N ALA A 511 -47.36 -0.25 -40.23
CA ALA A 511 -48.30 0.23 -39.19
C ALA A 511 -47.79 -0.05 -37.77
N THR A 512 -46.56 0.38 -37.44
CA THR A 512 -45.98 0.19 -36.09
C THR A 512 -46.33 1.39 -35.20
N PRO A 513 -46.91 1.20 -33.99
CA PRO A 513 -47.20 2.30 -33.07
C PRO A 513 -45.89 2.92 -32.52
N PRO A 514 -45.91 4.20 -32.11
CA PRO A 514 -44.71 4.88 -31.64
C PRO A 514 -44.20 4.29 -30.32
N LEU A 515 -42.88 4.12 -30.24
CA LEU A 515 -42.22 3.75 -29.00
C LEU A 515 -42.21 4.96 -28.04
N VAL A 516 -42.75 4.78 -26.84
CA VAL A 516 -42.75 5.77 -25.76
C VAL A 516 -41.93 5.19 -24.61
N ILE A 517 -40.86 5.89 -24.23
CA ILE A 517 -40.03 5.53 -23.08
C ILE A 517 -40.17 6.65 -22.04
N THR A 518 -40.69 6.28 -20.88
CA THR A 518 -40.84 7.19 -19.73
C THR A 518 -39.89 6.74 -18.63
N THR A 519 -39.02 7.65 -18.18
CA THR A 519 -38.14 7.41 -17.03
C THR A 519 -38.50 8.35 -15.88
N ALA A 520 -38.51 7.80 -14.67
CA ALA A 520 -38.83 8.53 -13.44
C ALA A 520 -37.61 8.48 -12.51
N GLY A 521 -36.96 9.63 -12.35
CA GLY A 521 -35.97 9.88 -11.31
C GLY A 521 -36.60 10.66 -10.16
N SER A 522 -35.96 10.69 -8.99
CA SER A 522 -36.48 11.36 -7.79
C SER A 522 -36.79 12.86 -8.02
N GLY A 523 -38.05 13.18 -8.29
CA GLY A 523 -38.59 14.54 -8.48
C GLY A 523 -39.05 14.89 -9.90
N ASN A 524 -38.48 14.25 -10.93
CA ASN A 524 -38.73 14.59 -12.34
C ASN A 524 -39.06 13.35 -13.19
N THR A 525 -40.12 13.47 -13.99
CA THR A 525 -40.46 12.51 -15.05
C THR A 525 -40.07 13.08 -16.40
N VAL A 526 -39.44 12.25 -17.25
CA VAL A 526 -39.15 12.58 -18.65
C VAL A 526 -39.78 11.53 -19.55
N THR A 527 -40.54 11.99 -20.55
CA THR A 527 -41.18 11.14 -21.56
C THR A 527 -40.55 11.43 -22.92
N ILE A 528 -40.03 10.39 -23.56
CA ILE A 528 -39.46 10.42 -24.90
C ILE A 528 -40.40 9.65 -25.84
N THR A 529 -40.87 10.32 -26.90
CA THR A 529 -41.72 9.72 -27.93
C THR A 529 -40.99 9.75 -29.27
N THR A 530 -40.80 8.59 -29.91
CA THR A 530 -40.19 8.48 -31.23
C THR A 530 -41.23 8.14 -32.30
N ASN A 531 -41.37 9.00 -33.31
CA ASN A 531 -42.23 8.78 -34.47
C ASN A 531 -41.38 8.59 -35.73
N ILE A 532 -41.56 7.47 -36.45
CA ILE A 532 -41.00 7.30 -37.80
C ILE A 532 -41.99 7.92 -38.78
N THR A 533 -41.61 9.02 -39.45
CA THR A 533 -42.54 9.80 -40.29
C THR A 533 -42.42 9.51 -41.77
N THR A 534 -41.25 9.11 -42.26
CA THR A 534 -41.03 8.65 -43.64
C THR A 534 -40.03 7.51 -43.69
N PHE A 535 -40.28 6.57 -44.61
CA PHE A 535 -39.39 5.46 -44.93
C PHE A 535 -39.35 5.30 -46.45
N THR A 536 -38.17 5.39 -47.06
CA THR A 536 -38.00 5.27 -48.51
C THR A 536 -36.83 4.33 -48.84
N THR A 537 -37.03 3.53 -49.90
CA THR A 537 -36.08 2.49 -50.33
C THR A 537 -35.79 2.66 -51.82
N ASN A 538 -34.53 3.00 -52.15
CA ASN A 538 -34.05 3.10 -53.52
C ASN A 538 -32.91 2.09 -53.71
N GLY A 539 -33.24 0.90 -54.20
CA GLY A 539 -32.27 -0.19 -54.38
C GLY A 539 -31.64 -0.65 -53.06
N ALA A 540 -30.31 -0.78 -53.04
CA ALA A 540 -29.54 -1.32 -51.91
C ALA A 540 -29.39 -0.37 -50.69
N THR A 541 -30.21 0.69 -50.61
CA THR A 541 -30.21 1.66 -49.50
C THR A 541 -31.64 1.93 -49.01
N ALA A 542 -31.83 1.88 -47.70
CA ALA A 542 -33.06 2.25 -47.02
C ALA A 542 -32.82 3.44 -46.08
N THR A 543 -33.68 4.45 -46.14
CA THR A 543 -33.57 5.67 -45.34
C THR A 543 -34.83 5.89 -44.53
N ALA A 544 -34.66 6.15 -43.23
CA ALA A 544 -35.74 6.40 -42.28
C ALA A 544 -35.56 7.77 -41.61
N THR A 545 -36.63 8.57 -41.55
CA THR A 545 -36.65 9.83 -40.79
C THR A 545 -37.39 9.60 -39.47
N VAL A 546 -36.74 9.92 -38.36
CA VAL A 546 -37.29 9.76 -37.01
C VAL A 546 -37.35 11.12 -36.32
N ILE A 547 -38.55 11.49 -35.86
CA ILE A 547 -38.76 12.66 -35.01
C ILE A 547 -38.75 12.18 -33.56
N VAL A 548 -37.85 12.75 -32.76
CA VAL A 548 -37.73 12.50 -31.33
C VAL A 548 -38.24 13.72 -30.57
N SER A 549 -39.35 13.56 -29.87
CA SER A 549 -39.93 14.60 -29.01
C SER A 549 -39.67 14.27 -27.55
N THR A 550 -39.08 15.21 -26.81
CA THR A 550 -38.90 15.09 -25.36
C THR A 550 -39.80 16.08 -24.63
N SER A 551 -40.35 15.63 -23.50
CA SER A 551 -41.13 16.45 -22.58
C SER A 551 -40.80 16.06 -21.15
N SER A 552 -40.79 17.05 -20.24
CA SER A 552 -40.46 16.84 -18.84
C SER A 552 -41.45 17.54 -17.91
N SER A 553 -41.61 17.00 -16.70
CA SER A 553 -42.38 17.63 -15.64
C SER A 553 -41.73 17.37 -14.28
N SER A 554 -41.39 18.44 -13.58
CA SER A 554 -40.99 18.46 -12.17
C SER A 554 -42.20 18.63 -11.25
N SER A 555 -42.10 18.15 -10.01
CA SER A 555 -43.16 18.27 -9.00
C SER A 555 -43.08 19.52 -8.11
N SER A 556 -42.08 20.39 -8.33
CA SER A 556 -41.93 21.68 -7.63
C SER A 556 -42.62 22.82 -8.40
N SER A 557 -43.47 23.58 -7.72
CA SER A 557 -44.21 24.71 -8.31
C SER A 557 -43.31 25.83 -8.87
N THR A 558 -43.77 26.46 -9.96
CA THR A 558 -43.29 27.76 -10.47
C THR A 558 -41.99 27.73 -11.30
N THR A 559 -41.99 27.01 -12.42
CA THR A 559 -41.34 27.46 -13.69
C THR A 559 -41.92 26.71 -14.90
N GLY A 560 -41.68 27.22 -16.12
CA GLY A 560 -42.38 26.77 -17.33
C GLY A 560 -41.89 25.44 -17.93
N LYS A 561 -42.80 24.71 -18.58
CA LYS A 561 -42.48 23.49 -19.36
C LYS A 561 -41.78 23.86 -20.67
N THR A 562 -40.58 23.33 -20.88
CA THR A 562 -39.88 23.35 -22.18
C THR A 562 -40.06 22.02 -22.89
N ASN A 563 -40.65 22.04 -24.09
CA ASN A 563 -40.64 20.91 -25.01
C ASN A 563 -39.57 21.15 -26.07
N THR A 564 -38.77 20.14 -26.37
CA THR A 564 -37.75 20.20 -27.43
C THR A 564 -37.96 19.01 -28.36
N ALA A 565 -38.04 19.27 -29.67
CA ALA A 565 -38.13 18.24 -30.69
C ALA A 565 -36.88 18.29 -31.57
N ALA A 566 -36.30 17.12 -31.84
CA ALA A 566 -35.15 16.97 -32.72
C ALA A 566 -35.45 15.90 -33.77
N THR A 567 -35.12 16.20 -35.03
CA THR A 567 -35.29 15.27 -36.15
C THR A 567 -33.94 14.66 -36.51
N ALA A 568 -33.87 13.34 -36.60
CA ALA A 568 -32.68 12.61 -37.03
C ALA A 568 -33.03 11.68 -38.20
N THR A 569 -32.16 11.65 -39.20
CA THR A 569 -32.30 10.78 -40.37
C THR A 569 -31.25 9.68 -40.30
N ILE A 570 -31.67 8.43 -40.47
CA ILE A 570 -30.79 7.25 -40.43
C ILE A 570 -30.84 6.57 -41.79
N THR A 571 -29.66 6.37 -42.39
CA THR A 571 -29.46 5.71 -43.68
C THR A 571 -28.77 4.37 -43.45
N ILE A 572 -29.29 3.30 -44.04
CA ILE A 572 -28.74 1.94 -43.94
C ILE A 572 -28.46 1.41 -45.34
N THR A 573 -27.21 1.02 -45.59
CA THR A 573 -26.73 0.49 -46.87
C THR A 573 -26.21 -0.92 -46.67
N THR A 574 -26.54 -1.85 -47.57
CA THR A 574 -26.10 -3.26 -47.51
C THR A 574 -25.24 -3.63 -48.71
N THR A 575 -24.07 -4.23 -48.46
CA THR A 575 -23.18 -4.78 -49.48
C THR A 575 -23.22 -6.31 -49.49
N GLU A 576 -23.13 -6.91 -50.68
CA GLU A 576 -23.20 -8.37 -50.90
C GLU A 576 -21.83 -8.89 -51.39
N ALA A 577 -21.51 -10.15 -51.08
CA ALA A 577 -20.21 -10.78 -51.35
C ALA A 577 -20.35 -12.04 -52.25
N PRO A 578 -19.38 -12.32 -53.13
CA PRO A 578 -19.49 -13.38 -54.14
C PRO A 578 -19.31 -14.81 -53.59
N LYS A 579 -19.90 -15.79 -54.29
CA LYS A 579 -19.79 -17.24 -54.01
C LYS A 579 -18.81 -17.95 -54.96
N PRO A 580 -18.18 -19.05 -54.51
CA PRO A 580 -17.69 -20.14 -55.36
C PRO A 580 -18.63 -21.37 -55.38
N ASP A 581 -18.43 -22.27 -56.35
CA ASP A 581 -19.28 -23.44 -56.64
C ASP A 581 -18.91 -24.75 -55.89
N ALA A 582 -19.62 -25.84 -56.19
CA ALA A 582 -19.59 -27.16 -55.52
C ALA A 582 -19.85 -28.29 -56.56
N PRO A 583 -20.13 -29.58 -56.20
CA PRO A 583 -19.59 -30.50 -55.17
C PRO A 583 -19.20 -31.90 -55.74
N LYS A 584 -18.72 -32.84 -54.90
CA LYS A 584 -18.90 -34.35 -54.87
C LYS A 584 -17.75 -35.01 -54.05
N THR A 585 -17.91 -35.76 -52.95
CA THR A 585 -18.63 -37.02 -52.58
C THR A 585 -17.91 -38.34 -52.93
N ASP A 586 -17.26 -38.95 -51.91
CA ASP A 586 -17.15 -40.40 -51.56
C ASP A 586 -16.68 -41.49 -52.57
N PRO A 587 -16.32 -42.74 -52.15
CA PRO A 587 -15.73 -43.19 -50.87
C PRO A 587 -14.59 -44.28 -50.98
N ALA A 588 -13.93 -44.55 -49.85
CA ALA A 588 -13.40 -45.85 -49.34
C ALA A 588 -12.60 -46.90 -50.19
N LYS A 589 -11.43 -47.28 -49.64
CA LYS A 589 -10.73 -48.62 -49.65
C LYS A 589 -10.21 -49.24 -50.97
N THR A 590 -8.89 -49.39 -51.07
CA THR A 590 -8.16 -50.69 -50.94
C THR A 590 -6.64 -50.48 -50.74
N ASP A 591 -5.95 -51.52 -50.26
CA ASP A 591 -4.48 -51.66 -50.08
C ASP A 591 -4.06 -52.91 -50.90
N PRO A 592 -2.85 -53.02 -51.50
CA PRO A 592 -1.73 -53.62 -50.75
C PRO A 592 -0.28 -53.21 -51.14
N ALA A 593 0.53 -52.92 -50.11
CA ALA A 593 1.86 -53.52 -49.82
C ALA A 593 3.17 -53.13 -50.58
N LYS A 594 4.27 -53.09 -49.77
CA LYS A 594 5.73 -53.05 -50.07
C LYS A 594 6.26 -51.71 -50.61
N THR A 595 7.48 -51.25 -50.27
CA THR A 595 8.69 -51.98 -49.82
C THR A 595 9.39 -51.36 -48.58
N ASN A 596 10.37 -52.08 -48.01
CA ASN A 596 11.08 -51.73 -46.78
C ASN A 596 12.13 -50.62 -46.94
N SER A 597 12.38 -49.87 -45.86
CA SER A 597 13.73 -49.83 -45.27
C SER A 597 13.63 -49.71 -43.75
N THR A 598 14.55 -50.34 -43.02
CA THR A 598 14.53 -50.43 -41.55
C THR A 598 15.90 -50.15 -40.96
N THR A 599 15.93 -49.32 -39.92
CA THR A 599 17.08 -49.20 -39.01
C THR A 599 16.54 -49.05 -37.60
N ALA A 600 16.91 -49.94 -36.69
CA ALA A 600 16.32 -50.03 -35.36
C ALA A 600 17.14 -49.29 -34.30
N ALA A 601 16.46 -48.52 -33.44
CA ALA A 601 17.05 -47.95 -32.23
C ALA A 601 15.99 -47.82 -31.11
N THR A 602 15.97 -48.83 -30.24
CA THR A 602 15.63 -48.80 -28.80
C THR A 602 14.51 -47.87 -28.30
N LEU A 603 13.41 -48.48 -27.84
CA LEU A 603 12.39 -47.84 -26.99
C LEU A 603 12.95 -47.39 -25.63
N PRO A 604 12.71 -46.13 -25.20
CA PRO A 604 12.62 -45.75 -23.79
C PRO A 604 11.15 -45.78 -23.34
N THR A 605 10.90 -46.30 -22.13
CA THR A 605 9.56 -46.45 -21.53
C THR A 605 8.75 -45.15 -21.49
N ASP A 606 7.49 -45.20 -21.93
CA ASP A 606 6.52 -44.12 -21.75
C ASP A 606 6.36 -43.76 -20.26
N LYS A 607 6.39 -42.45 -19.96
CA LYS A 607 5.80 -41.92 -18.73
C LYS A 607 4.32 -41.60 -19.02
N PRO A 608 3.39 -41.85 -18.08
CA PRO A 608 2.00 -41.46 -18.28
C PRO A 608 1.91 -39.95 -18.53
N LYS A 609 1.25 -39.57 -19.62
CA LYS A 609 1.08 -38.16 -20.01
C LYS A 609 0.26 -37.43 -18.95
N SER A 610 0.76 -36.27 -18.53
CA SER A 610 0.09 -35.35 -17.63
C SER A 610 -1.23 -34.84 -18.22
N THR A 611 -2.20 -34.54 -17.36
CA THR A 611 -3.43 -33.85 -17.81
C THR A 611 -3.18 -32.35 -17.94
N PRO A 612 -3.86 -31.62 -18.84
CA PRO A 612 -3.66 -30.17 -19.00
C PRO A 612 -3.89 -29.36 -17.70
N ALA A 613 -4.80 -29.82 -16.84
CA ALA A 613 -5.02 -29.22 -15.51
C ALA A 613 -3.82 -29.43 -14.57
N GLN A 614 -3.18 -30.60 -14.63
CA GLN A 614 -1.98 -30.93 -13.85
C GLN A 614 -0.76 -30.16 -14.37
N GLU A 615 -0.60 -30.02 -15.69
CA GLU A 615 0.46 -29.20 -16.30
C GLU A 615 0.33 -27.72 -15.92
N LEU A 616 -0.89 -27.19 -15.93
CA LEU A 616 -1.17 -25.83 -15.46
C LEU A 616 -0.88 -25.68 -13.95
N ARG A 617 -1.14 -26.72 -13.13
CA ARG A 617 -0.83 -26.71 -11.70
C ARG A 617 0.68 -26.74 -11.45
N ASP A 618 1.43 -27.61 -12.13
CA ASP A 618 2.89 -27.68 -12.03
C ASP A 618 3.56 -26.38 -12.54
N LEU A 619 3.00 -25.73 -13.56
CA LEU A 619 3.43 -24.41 -14.02
C LEU A 619 3.17 -23.31 -12.96
N HIS A 620 2.02 -23.32 -12.28
CA HIS A 620 1.77 -22.41 -11.15
C HIS A 620 2.75 -22.65 -10.00
N LYS A 621 3.03 -23.93 -9.67
CA LYS A 621 3.90 -24.41 -8.59
C LYS A 621 5.36 -23.99 -8.74
N LYS A 622 5.91 -23.95 -9.96
CA LYS A 622 7.30 -23.53 -10.21
C LYS A 622 7.47 -22.00 -10.17
N ARG A 623 8.13 -21.44 -9.15
CA ARG A 623 8.62 -20.05 -9.20
C ARG A 623 9.70 -19.88 -10.27
N VAL A 624 9.66 -18.77 -10.99
CA VAL A 624 10.65 -18.31 -11.97
C VAL A 624 11.33 -17.02 -11.48
N ALA A 625 10.60 -16.16 -10.77
CA ALA A 625 11.11 -14.91 -10.21
C ALA A 625 12.26 -15.10 -9.21
N LYS A 626 13.26 -14.22 -9.29
CA LYS A 626 14.40 -14.10 -8.37
C LYS A 626 14.17 -12.96 -7.39
N SER A 627 14.74 -13.04 -6.20
CA SER A 627 14.66 -11.93 -5.24
C SER A 627 15.37 -10.70 -5.81
N PRO A 628 14.81 -9.48 -5.71
CA PRO A 628 15.49 -8.26 -6.12
C PRO A 628 16.85 -8.08 -5.42
N GLN A 629 17.01 -8.63 -4.22
CA GLN A 629 18.25 -8.55 -3.45
C GLN A 629 19.41 -9.38 -4.04
N THR A 630 19.13 -10.37 -4.90
CA THR A 630 20.18 -11.17 -5.55
C THR A 630 21.08 -10.33 -6.47
N ASN A 631 20.58 -9.20 -6.98
CA ASN A 631 21.32 -8.29 -7.87
C ASN A 631 21.58 -6.92 -7.20
N ARG A 632 21.68 -6.90 -5.86
CA ARG A 632 21.87 -5.71 -5.00
C ARG A 632 22.87 -6.04 -3.88
N GLY A 633 23.49 -5.00 -3.29
CA GLY A 633 24.60 -5.12 -2.34
C GLY A 633 25.94 -4.72 -2.97
N PRO A 634 27.05 -4.76 -2.19
CA PRO A 634 28.39 -4.51 -2.70
C PRO A 634 28.88 -5.66 -3.57
N LEU A 635 29.40 -5.32 -4.75
CA LEU A 635 30.04 -6.21 -5.73
C LEU A 635 31.41 -6.72 -5.24
N ALA A 636 32.08 -5.92 -4.40
CA ALA A 636 33.28 -6.31 -3.67
C ALA A 636 33.33 -5.54 -2.34
N ALA A 637 33.77 -6.21 -1.28
CA ALA A 637 33.98 -5.60 0.05
C ALA A 637 35.32 -6.10 0.63
N PRO A 638 36.47 -5.76 0.02
CA PRO A 638 37.78 -6.07 0.57
C PRO A 638 38.01 -5.29 1.87
N ARG A 639 39.00 -5.71 2.65
CA ARG A 639 39.37 -4.99 3.87
C ARG A 639 40.24 -3.77 3.58
N ALA A 640 41.14 -3.90 2.61
CA ALA A 640 41.97 -2.81 2.10
C ALA A 640 41.89 -2.72 0.57
N ILE A 641 42.10 -1.52 0.04
CA ILE A 641 42.20 -1.22 -1.40
C ILE A 641 43.47 -0.43 -1.62
N PHE A 642 44.30 -0.85 -2.57
CA PHE A 642 45.46 -0.08 -3.02
C PHE A 642 45.34 0.20 -4.52
N ILE A 643 45.02 1.44 -4.87
CA ILE A 643 45.05 1.92 -6.25
C ILE A 643 46.47 2.39 -6.54
N LYS A 644 47.07 1.90 -7.63
CA LYS A 644 48.45 2.18 -8.01
C LYS A 644 48.53 2.98 -9.31
N ASP A 645 49.38 4.00 -9.36
CA ASP A 645 49.75 4.77 -10.56
C ASP A 645 48.54 5.40 -11.29
N ALA A 646 47.68 6.08 -10.52
CA ALA A 646 46.49 6.78 -11.01
C ALA A 646 46.67 8.31 -11.03
N THR A 647 45.77 9.01 -11.74
CA THR A 647 45.60 10.46 -11.56
C THR A 647 44.55 10.75 -10.49
N LEU A 648 44.97 11.19 -9.31
CA LEU A 648 44.09 11.53 -8.19
C LEU A 648 43.68 13.00 -8.23
N TRP A 649 42.40 13.28 -8.44
CA TRP A 649 41.82 14.61 -8.26
C TRP A 649 41.35 14.72 -6.82
N THR A 650 42.18 15.21 -5.90
CA THR A 650 41.88 15.09 -4.46
C THR A 650 40.73 15.97 -4.01
N CYS A 651 40.47 17.09 -4.70
CA CYS A 651 39.59 18.19 -4.28
C CYS A 651 39.92 18.82 -2.91
N GLY A 652 40.94 18.33 -2.20
CA GLY A 652 41.50 18.93 -0.99
C GLY A 652 42.73 19.80 -1.28
N PRO A 653 43.54 20.13 -0.26
CA PRO A 653 44.73 20.98 -0.41
C PRO A 653 45.80 20.42 -1.35
N ALA A 654 45.84 19.09 -1.55
CA ALA A 654 46.79 18.42 -2.43
C ALA A 654 46.47 18.55 -3.95
N GLY A 655 45.34 19.15 -4.32
CA GLY A 655 45.02 19.44 -5.73
C GLY A 655 44.88 18.19 -6.61
N LYS A 656 45.52 18.21 -7.78
CA LYS A 656 45.61 17.09 -8.74
C LYS A 656 46.99 16.45 -8.60
N LEU A 657 47.04 15.14 -8.39
CA LEU A 657 48.28 14.35 -8.30
C LEU A 657 48.31 13.33 -9.45
N GLU A 658 49.38 13.36 -10.24
CA GLU A 658 49.63 12.39 -11.32
C GLU A 658 50.60 11.32 -10.84
N HIS A 659 50.54 10.12 -11.42
CA HIS A 659 51.34 8.95 -11.02
C HIS A 659 51.28 8.65 -9.51
N ALA A 660 50.08 8.76 -8.93
CA ALA A 660 49.85 8.72 -7.49
C ALA A 660 49.04 7.49 -7.08
N ASN A 661 49.36 6.97 -5.89
CA ASN A 661 48.70 5.80 -5.32
C ASN A 661 47.70 6.22 -4.24
N LEU A 662 46.70 5.39 -3.96
CA LEU A 662 45.73 5.59 -2.86
C LEU A 662 45.54 4.28 -2.10
N LEU A 663 45.74 4.32 -0.78
CA LEU A 663 45.49 3.22 0.15
C LEU A 663 44.29 3.56 1.04
N ALA A 664 43.28 2.69 0.99
CA ALA A 664 42.16 2.68 1.92
C ALA A 664 42.15 1.38 2.73
N ILE A 665 41.80 1.45 4.02
CA ILE A 665 41.71 0.31 4.95
C ILE A 665 40.45 0.49 5.80
N ASP A 666 39.71 -0.60 6.04
CA ASP A 666 38.53 -0.67 6.92
C ASP A 666 37.51 0.48 6.67
N GLY A 667 37.36 0.85 5.39
CA GLY A 667 36.43 1.87 4.90
C GLY A 667 36.91 3.32 4.96
N ARG A 668 38.17 3.58 5.33
CA ARG A 668 38.78 4.92 5.39
C ARG A 668 40.00 5.06 4.50
N ILE A 669 40.25 6.26 3.99
CA ILE A 669 41.50 6.62 3.30
C ILE A 669 42.61 6.72 4.35
N VAL A 670 43.75 6.05 4.14
CA VAL A 670 44.87 6.00 5.09
C VAL A 670 46.10 6.73 4.56
N ARG A 671 46.47 6.52 3.29
CA ARG A 671 47.58 7.21 2.61
C ARG A 671 47.22 7.49 1.16
N LEU A 672 47.74 8.57 0.59
CA LEU A 672 47.66 8.86 -0.84
C LEU A 672 48.84 9.73 -1.32
N GLY A 673 49.17 9.65 -2.60
CA GLY A 673 50.24 10.44 -3.24
C GLY A 673 51.22 9.58 -4.04
N THR A 674 52.17 10.23 -4.72
CA THR A 674 53.22 9.58 -5.53
C THR A 674 54.08 8.61 -4.71
N ASN A 675 54.47 9.02 -3.51
CA ASN A 675 55.28 8.22 -2.59
C ASN A 675 54.44 7.31 -1.65
N ALA A 676 53.12 7.21 -1.84
CA ALA A 676 52.28 6.35 -1.01
C ALA A 676 52.47 4.88 -1.41
N VAL A 677 53.19 4.12 -0.58
CA VAL A 677 53.43 2.68 -0.78
C VAL A 677 52.76 1.85 0.30
N LEU A 678 52.60 0.56 0.02
CA LEU A 678 52.28 -0.46 1.03
C LEU A 678 53.46 -0.58 2.00
N GLN A 679 53.15 -0.69 3.30
CA GLN A 679 54.11 -0.72 4.40
C GLN A 679 54.04 -2.04 5.17
N PRO A 680 55.12 -2.48 5.83
CA PRO A 680 55.07 -3.64 6.74
C PRO A 680 54.02 -3.42 7.84
N GLY A 681 53.02 -4.30 7.88
CA GLY A 681 51.86 -4.18 8.78
C GLY A 681 50.55 -3.79 8.08
N ASP A 682 50.58 -3.35 6.82
CA ASP A 682 49.37 -3.19 6.02
C ASP A 682 48.68 -4.55 5.75
N PRO A 683 47.34 -4.59 5.58
CA PRO A 683 46.65 -5.78 5.11
C PRO A 683 47.16 -6.23 3.74
N SER A 684 47.25 -7.54 3.54
CA SER A 684 47.87 -8.15 2.36
C SER A 684 47.21 -9.49 2.00
N GLY A 685 47.56 -10.06 0.85
CA GLY A 685 46.97 -11.32 0.39
C GLY A 685 45.48 -11.16 0.10
N LYS A 686 44.62 -11.91 0.83
CA LYS A 686 43.16 -11.88 0.62
C LYS A 686 42.46 -10.67 1.21
N ASP A 687 43.08 -9.97 2.16
CA ASP A 687 42.51 -8.76 2.77
C ASP A 687 42.65 -7.53 1.85
N LEU A 688 43.62 -7.55 0.93
CA LEU A 688 43.98 -6.44 0.05
C LEU A 688 43.48 -6.66 -1.38
N LEU A 689 42.82 -5.65 -1.94
CA LEU A 689 42.57 -5.54 -3.37
C LEU A 689 43.50 -4.49 -3.99
N GLU A 690 44.49 -4.93 -4.76
CA GLU A 690 45.27 -4.05 -5.63
C GLU A 690 44.49 -3.73 -6.92
N LEU A 691 44.53 -2.46 -7.34
CA LEU A 691 43.91 -1.96 -8.56
C LEU A 691 44.94 -1.20 -9.40
N ASP A 692 45.11 -1.61 -10.65
CA ASP A 692 45.91 -0.88 -11.63
C ASP A 692 45.16 0.40 -12.05
N GLY A 693 45.73 1.55 -11.71
CA GLY A 693 45.18 2.88 -11.96
C GLY A 693 45.70 3.54 -13.23
N ARG A 694 46.58 2.89 -13.99
CA ARG A 694 47.25 3.50 -15.15
C ARG A 694 46.25 3.94 -16.22
N GLY A 695 46.29 5.23 -16.55
CA GLY A 695 45.32 5.86 -17.46
C GLY A 695 43.93 6.08 -16.87
N LEU A 696 43.70 5.74 -15.60
CA LEU A 696 42.46 6.02 -14.88
C LEU A 696 42.61 7.28 -14.01
N HIS A 697 41.49 7.96 -13.82
CA HIS A 697 41.39 9.09 -12.91
C HIS A 697 40.51 8.72 -11.71
N VAL A 698 40.88 9.16 -10.50
CA VAL A 698 40.11 8.94 -9.28
C VAL A 698 39.65 10.28 -8.73
N THR A 699 38.36 10.37 -8.38
CA THR A 699 37.76 11.53 -7.70
C THR A 699 37.18 11.11 -6.36
N PRO A 700 36.87 12.04 -5.43
CA PRO A 700 35.89 11.78 -4.39
C PRO A 700 34.57 11.35 -5.03
N GLY A 701 33.76 10.63 -4.27
CA GLY A 701 32.39 10.35 -4.66
C GLY A 701 31.58 11.65 -4.82
N ILE A 702 30.75 11.69 -5.86
CA ILE A 702 29.90 12.85 -6.14
C ILE A 702 28.76 12.91 -5.11
N ILE A 703 28.41 14.13 -4.68
CA ILE A 703 27.41 14.38 -3.65
C ILE A 703 26.34 15.32 -4.20
N ASP A 704 25.10 14.83 -4.31
CA ASP A 704 23.97 15.65 -4.71
C ASP A 704 23.37 16.38 -3.50
N ALA A 705 23.53 17.71 -3.45
CA ALA A 705 23.00 18.54 -2.37
C ALA A 705 21.48 18.74 -2.41
N HIS A 706 20.78 18.33 -3.49
CA HIS A 706 19.32 18.41 -3.57
C HIS A 706 18.73 17.33 -4.49
N SER A 707 18.20 16.27 -3.87
CA SER A 707 17.58 15.15 -4.58
C SER A 707 16.18 14.81 -4.04
N HIS A 708 15.36 14.27 -4.94
CA HIS A 708 14.05 13.67 -4.64
C HIS A 708 14.01 12.16 -4.99
N SER A 709 15.13 11.59 -5.46
CA SER A 709 15.16 10.35 -6.22
C SER A 709 14.94 9.06 -5.44
N MET A 710 15.02 9.08 -4.10
CA MET A 710 14.84 7.93 -3.22
C MET A 710 13.77 8.20 -2.14
N ILE A 711 12.68 8.87 -2.51
CA ILE A 711 11.50 9.10 -1.66
C ILE A 711 10.39 8.09 -2.05
N LEU A 712 9.59 7.64 -1.09
CA LEU A 712 8.45 6.74 -1.29
C LEU A 712 7.12 7.49 -1.15
N GLY A 713 6.26 7.39 -2.17
CA GLY A 713 5.05 8.21 -2.27
C GLY A 713 5.39 9.67 -2.61
N ASP A 714 4.50 10.59 -2.25
CA ASP A 714 4.62 11.99 -2.63
C ASP A 714 5.80 12.70 -1.98
N VAL A 715 6.53 13.48 -2.79
CA VAL A 715 7.69 14.31 -2.38
C VAL A 715 7.26 15.55 -1.58
N ASN A 716 5.96 15.90 -1.59
CA ASN A 716 5.40 17.05 -0.88
C ASN A 716 4.18 16.65 -0.06
N GLU A 717 4.10 17.11 1.19
CA GLU A 717 2.85 17.25 1.94
C GLU A 717 2.22 18.61 1.61
N GLY A 718 1.72 18.77 0.38
CA GLY A 718 1.34 20.08 -0.18
C GLY A 718 0.09 20.75 0.42
N THR A 719 -0.52 20.16 1.45
CA THR A 719 -1.81 20.58 2.04
C THR A 719 -1.65 21.73 3.07
N LEU A 720 -0.56 21.75 3.84
CA LEU A 720 -0.28 22.79 4.85
C LEU A 720 0.88 23.71 4.41
N PRO A 721 0.89 25.00 4.80
CA PRO A 721 2.00 25.91 4.49
C PRO A 721 3.25 25.70 5.38
N SER A 722 3.11 25.00 6.50
CA SER A 722 4.22 24.46 7.28
C SER A 722 4.03 22.98 7.50
N THR A 723 5.06 22.20 7.21
CA THR A 723 5.07 20.74 7.41
C THR A 723 6.31 20.27 8.16
N ALA A 724 6.89 21.10 9.03
CA ALA A 724 8.15 20.79 9.74
C ALA A 724 8.11 19.51 10.61
N MET A 725 6.91 19.01 10.93
CA MET A 725 6.72 17.72 11.61
C MET A 725 6.99 16.49 10.74
N VAL A 726 6.89 16.59 9.40
CA VAL A 726 7.09 15.45 8.48
C VAL A 726 8.57 15.23 8.19
N ARG A 727 8.96 13.97 7.95
CA ARG A 727 10.37 13.58 7.84
C ARG A 727 10.60 12.70 6.61
N ILE A 728 11.51 13.12 5.73
CA ILE A 728 11.96 12.30 4.61
C ILE A 728 12.63 11.00 5.12
N ALA A 729 13.25 11.04 6.29
CA ALA A 729 13.82 9.88 6.98
C ALA A 729 12.82 8.73 7.26
N ASP A 730 11.51 9.00 7.34
CA ASP A 730 10.48 7.97 7.47
C ASP A 730 10.18 7.27 6.13
N VAL A 731 10.36 7.96 4.99
CA VAL A 731 9.92 7.52 3.65
C VAL A 731 11.06 7.28 2.64
N ILE A 732 12.26 6.94 3.12
CA ILE A 732 13.40 6.59 2.25
C ILE A 732 13.09 5.31 1.46
N ASN A 733 13.07 5.41 0.13
CA ASN A 733 12.90 4.31 -0.81
C ASN A 733 14.26 3.67 -1.14
N SER A 734 14.66 2.65 -0.36
CA SER A 734 15.91 1.90 -0.58
C SER A 734 15.84 0.88 -1.73
N GLU A 735 14.76 0.86 -2.52
CA GLU A 735 14.53 -0.15 -3.56
C GLU A 735 14.44 0.40 -4.97
N THR A 736 14.53 1.72 -5.15
CA THR A 736 14.55 2.32 -6.48
C THR A 736 15.82 1.98 -7.25
N GLU A 737 15.68 1.77 -8.56
CA GLU A 737 16.80 1.53 -9.47
C GLU A 737 17.63 2.81 -9.70
N ASN A 738 17.09 3.99 -9.35
CA ASN A 738 17.80 5.27 -9.39
C ASN A 738 19.14 5.21 -8.63
N ILE A 739 19.23 4.42 -7.55
CA ILE A 739 20.48 4.23 -6.79
C ILE A 739 21.57 3.62 -7.70
N TYR A 740 21.27 2.57 -8.46
CA TYR A 740 22.21 1.95 -9.40
C TYR A 740 22.57 2.91 -10.56
N GLN A 741 21.59 3.65 -11.06
CA GLN A 741 21.80 4.62 -12.14
C GLN A 741 22.69 5.80 -11.71
N GLN A 742 22.54 6.29 -10.48
CA GLN A 742 23.32 7.41 -9.93
C GLN A 742 24.72 6.98 -9.47
N LEU A 743 24.85 5.76 -8.91
CA LEU A 743 26.15 5.11 -8.74
C LEU A 743 26.90 5.03 -10.08
N ALA A 744 26.21 4.74 -11.18
CA ALA A 744 26.81 4.73 -12.52
C ALA A 744 27.19 6.13 -13.06
N GLY A 745 26.92 7.20 -12.31
CA GLY A 745 27.42 8.57 -12.54
C GLY A 745 28.48 9.01 -11.52
N GLY A 746 29.00 8.10 -10.68
CA GLY A 746 29.97 8.41 -9.63
C GLY A 746 29.36 8.97 -8.34
N VAL A 747 28.03 9.05 -8.22
CA VAL A 747 27.35 9.58 -7.03
C VAL A 747 27.44 8.59 -5.86
N THR A 748 27.92 9.05 -4.71
CA THR A 748 28.03 8.24 -3.48
C THR A 748 27.09 8.68 -2.37
N ALA A 749 26.70 9.97 -2.34
CA ALA A 749 25.78 10.49 -1.34
C ALA A 749 24.76 11.48 -1.94
N ALA A 750 23.61 11.62 -1.28
CA ALA A 750 22.56 12.56 -1.68
C ALA A 750 21.80 13.10 -0.46
N ASN A 751 21.36 14.36 -0.56
CA ASN A 751 20.47 15.01 0.41
C ASN A 751 19.01 14.90 -0.07
N LEU A 752 18.23 14.02 0.54
CA LEU A 752 16.82 13.84 0.21
C LEU A 752 15.97 14.92 0.90
N LEU A 753 15.31 15.74 0.09
CA LEU A 753 14.53 16.89 0.54
C LEU A 753 13.04 16.73 0.22
N HIS A 754 12.20 17.47 0.94
CA HIS A 754 10.84 17.79 0.52
C HIS A 754 10.89 18.70 -0.72
N GLY A 755 9.84 18.72 -1.55
CA GLY A 755 9.73 19.66 -2.67
C GLY A 755 9.44 21.10 -2.23
N SER A 756 9.21 22.00 -3.19
CA SER A 756 9.01 23.45 -2.96
C SER A 756 7.55 23.89 -2.78
N ALA A 757 6.61 22.98 -2.50
CA ALA A 757 5.19 23.32 -2.41
C ALA A 757 4.81 24.18 -1.19
N ASN A 758 5.65 24.25 -0.15
CA ASN A 758 5.34 24.85 1.15
C ASN A 758 6.45 25.83 1.58
N PRO A 759 6.12 27.02 2.14
CA PRO A 759 7.11 27.91 2.75
C PRO A 759 8.06 27.19 3.71
N ILE A 760 7.50 26.33 4.57
CA ILE A 760 8.24 25.43 5.46
C ILE A 760 7.87 24.00 5.06
N GLY A 761 8.81 23.27 4.47
CA GLY A 761 8.64 21.88 4.05
C GLY A 761 8.93 20.89 5.19
N GLY A 762 9.31 19.66 4.81
CA GLY A 762 9.67 18.59 5.73
C GLY A 762 11.16 18.53 6.09
N GLN A 763 11.47 17.79 7.16
CA GLN A 763 12.82 17.46 7.60
C GLN A 763 13.54 16.58 6.56
N ASN A 764 14.79 16.89 6.24
CA ASN A 764 15.56 16.20 5.21
C ASN A 764 16.10 14.83 5.70
N ALA A 765 16.78 14.11 4.80
CA ALA A 765 17.64 12.98 5.17
C ALA A 765 18.85 12.88 4.22
N VAL A 766 20.06 13.03 4.74
CA VAL A 766 21.29 12.74 3.98
C VAL A 766 21.52 11.22 3.97
N ILE A 767 21.79 10.67 2.79
CA ILE A 767 22.03 9.24 2.57
C ILE A 767 23.35 8.99 1.85
N LYS A 768 23.92 7.80 2.04
CA LYS A 768 24.87 7.19 1.10
C LYS A 768 24.15 6.17 0.20
N LEU A 769 24.55 6.09 -1.07
CA LEU A 769 23.92 5.27 -2.13
C LEU A 769 24.29 3.78 -2.03
N ARG A 770 24.21 3.21 -0.82
CA ARG A 770 24.52 1.80 -0.50
C ARG A 770 23.46 0.86 -1.08
N PHE A 771 23.51 0.59 -2.39
CA PHE A 771 22.50 -0.21 -3.09
C PHE A 771 22.26 -1.59 -2.44
N GLY A 772 21.00 -1.92 -2.14
CA GLY A 772 20.60 -3.14 -1.40
C GLY A 772 20.53 -2.99 0.13
N ALA A 773 21.02 -1.89 0.70
CA ALA A 773 20.89 -1.60 2.12
C ALA A 773 19.42 -1.44 2.55
N THR A 774 19.13 -1.54 3.86
CA THR A 774 17.85 -1.08 4.42
C THR A 774 17.75 0.46 4.38
N PRO A 775 16.55 1.04 4.47
CA PRO A 775 16.37 2.50 4.58
C PRO A 775 17.17 3.15 5.71
N GLU A 776 17.42 2.43 6.82
CA GLU A 776 18.27 2.93 7.91
C GLU A 776 19.75 2.88 7.58
N GLN A 777 20.22 1.77 7.00
CA GLN A 777 21.62 1.61 6.59
C GLN A 777 22.01 2.56 5.45
N MET A 778 21.05 3.11 4.70
CA MET A 778 21.32 4.18 3.73
C MET A 778 21.58 5.54 4.38
N LYS A 779 21.09 5.82 5.60
CA LYS A 779 21.28 7.11 6.26
C LYS A 779 22.78 7.38 6.51
N PHE A 780 23.19 8.62 6.35
CA PHE A 780 24.50 9.10 6.78
C PHE A 780 24.36 9.54 8.24
N ALA A 781 24.81 8.71 9.18
CA ALA A 781 24.57 8.91 10.62
C ALA A 781 25.31 10.14 11.18
N GLU A 782 26.45 10.49 10.58
CA GLU A 782 27.27 11.63 10.93
C GLU A 782 26.82 12.96 10.29
N ALA A 783 25.76 12.95 9.46
CA ALA A 783 25.19 14.16 8.89
C ALA A 783 24.24 14.85 9.90
N PRO A 784 24.34 16.16 10.13
CA PRO A 784 23.45 16.87 11.03
C PRO A 784 22.02 16.97 10.48
N ALA A 785 21.07 17.22 11.38
CA ALA A 785 19.68 17.40 11.02
C ALA A 785 19.47 18.68 10.18
N GLY A 786 18.57 18.62 9.19
CA GLY A 786 18.17 19.77 8.38
C GLY A 786 16.69 19.77 8.05
N ILE A 787 16.27 20.76 7.24
CA ILE A 787 14.89 20.97 6.83
C ILE A 787 14.83 21.73 5.49
N LYS A 788 13.85 21.39 4.65
CA LYS A 788 13.54 22.15 3.43
C LYS A 788 12.68 23.36 3.78
N PHE A 789 13.12 24.54 3.34
CA PHE A 789 12.28 25.74 3.22
C PHE A 789 12.09 26.06 1.73
N ALA A 790 11.15 26.92 1.38
CA ALA A 790 10.97 27.41 0.02
C ALA A 790 10.39 28.83 -0.05
N LEU A 791 10.70 29.51 -1.17
CA LEU A 791 10.23 30.83 -1.58
C LEU A 791 9.55 30.71 -2.97
N GLY A 792 9.27 31.84 -3.62
CA GLY A 792 8.88 31.85 -5.04
C GLY A 792 7.40 31.66 -5.32
N GLU A 793 7.10 31.39 -6.60
CA GLU A 793 5.77 31.13 -7.12
C GLU A 793 5.19 29.82 -6.57
N ASN A 794 6.06 28.87 -6.24
CA ASN A 794 5.70 27.52 -5.83
C ASN A 794 5.02 27.48 -4.45
N VAL A 795 5.48 28.31 -3.51
CA VAL A 795 4.95 28.32 -2.14
C VAL A 795 3.64 29.09 -1.98
N LYS A 796 3.44 30.13 -2.80
CA LYS A 796 2.21 30.93 -2.79
C LYS A 796 1.02 30.22 -3.46
N GLN A 797 1.28 29.29 -4.38
CA GLN A 797 0.28 28.51 -5.15
C GLN A 797 -0.79 29.33 -5.90
N SER A 798 -0.71 30.66 -5.91
CA SER A 798 -1.78 31.57 -6.38
C SER A 798 -2.07 31.52 -7.89
N ASN A 799 -1.27 30.78 -8.65
CA ASN A 799 -1.41 30.52 -10.09
C ASN A 799 -1.71 29.04 -10.40
N TRP A 800 -1.93 28.19 -9.39
CA TRP A 800 -2.23 26.75 -9.56
C TRP A 800 -3.74 26.47 -9.76
N GLY A 801 -4.55 27.51 -9.94
CA GLY A 801 -5.99 27.44 -10.20
C GLY A 801 -6.88 27.71 -8.97
N PRO A 802 -8.22 27.74 -9.14
CA PRO A 802 -9.15 28.21 -8.11
C PRO A 802 -9.05 27.47 -6.77
N LYS A 803 -8.77 26.15 -6.79
CA LYS A 803 -8.62 25.28 -5.60
C LYS A 803 -7.37 25.58 -4.75
N TYR A 804 -6.58 26.59 -5.13
CA TYR A 804 -5.29 26.92 -4.51
C TYR A 804 -5.23 28.31 -3.87
N THR A 805 -6.32 29.08 -3.91
CA THR A 805 -6.36 30.50 -3.51
C THR A 805 -6.59 30.74 -2.00
N THR A 806 -7.05 29.73 -1.25
CA THR A 806 -7.46 29.88 0.17
C THR A 806 -6.33 29.68 1.17
N ARG A 807 -5.21 29.05 0.78
CA ARG A 807 -4.09 28.74 1.67
C ARG A 807 -3.17 29.96 1.82
N PHE A 808 -3.10 30.57 3.01
CA PHE A 808 -2.05 31.56 3.30
C PHE A 808 -0.65 30.89 3.34
N PRO A 809 0.41 31.50 2.80
CA PRO A 809 0.44 32.78 2.08
C PRO A 809 0.08 32.67 0.60
N GLN A 810 -0.51 33.73 0.04
CA GLN A 810 -0.84 33.86 -1.40
C GLN A 810 0.06 34.85 -2.16
N SER A 811 1.01 35.50 -1.48
CA SER A 811 1.90 36.52 -2.05
C SER A 811 3.32 36.38 -1.50
N ARG A 812 4.32 36.90 -2.23
CA ARG A 812 5.73 36.92 -1.81
C ARG A 812 5.92 37.63 -0.46
N MET A 813 5.14 38.69 -0.18
CA MET A 813 5.15 39.39 1.12
C MET A 813 4.62 38.51 2.27
N GLY A 814 3.66 37.61 2.01
CA GLY A 814 3.13 36.71 3.03
C GLY A 814 4.09 35.60 3.46
N VAL A 815 5.10 35.29 2.64
CA VAL A 815 6.08 34.22 2.92
C VAL A 815 6.97 34.52 4.14
N PRO A 816 7.69 35.67 4.24
CA PRO A 816 8.46 35.99 5.44
C PRO A 816 7.54 36.20 6.65
N THR A 817 6.38 36.85 6.50
CA THR A 817 5.39 37.00 7.58
C THR A 817 4.89 35.64 8.10
N PHE A 818 4.74 34.64 7.25
CA PHE A 818 4.41 33.28 7.69
C PHE A 818 5.54 32.67 8.51
N MET A 819 6.79 32.76 8.03
CA MET A 819 7.96 32.21 8.73
C MET A 819 8.18 32.89 10.09
N ASP A 820 8.09 34.22 10.16
CA ASP A 820 8.17 35.04 11.38
C ASP A 820 7.13 34.60 12.43
N ASN A 821 5.87 34.42 12.02
CA ASN A 821 4.82 33.90 12.90
C ASN A 821 5.11 32.47 13.40
N ARG A 822 5.65 31.57 12.56
CA ARG A 822 5.97 30.19 12.99
C ARG A 822 7.20 30.14 13.92
N PHE A 823 8.24 30.93 13.66
CA PHE A 823 9.41 31.01 14.54
C PHE A 823 9.11 31.72 15.87
N THR A 824 8.25 32.73 15.87
CA THR A 824 7.73 33.35 17.10
C THR A 824 6.96 32.33 17.94
N ALA A 825 6.07 31.53 17.33
CA ALA A 825 5.37 30.45 18.03
C ALA A 825 6.32 29.35 18.56
N ALA A 826 7.38 29.02 17.80
CA ALA A 826 8.40 28.05 18.24
C ALA A 826 9.22 28.57 19.44
N ARG A 827 9.57 29.86 19.46
CA ARG A 827 10.23 30.51 20.61
C ARG A 827 9.33 30.48 21.85
N GLN A 828 8.07 30.89 21.72
CA GLN A 828 7.08 30.82 22.81
C GLN A 828 6.89 29.40 23.37
N TYR A 829 6.96 28.38 22.50
CA TYR A 829 6.90 26.97 22.90
C TYR A 829 8.15 26.52 23.69
N LEU A 830 9.35 26.92 23.26
CA LEU A 830 10.59 26.69 24.01
C LEU A 830 10.57 27.40 25.37
N ASP A 831 10.13 28.66 25.42
CA ASP A 831 10.01 29.44 26.66
C ASP A 831 9.02 28.81 27.65
N ALA A 832 7.92 28.21 27.14
CA ALA A 832 6.96 27.49 27.95
C ALA A 832 7.55 26.19 28.54
N LEU A 833 8.30 25.41 27.73
CA LEU A 833 8.99 24.20 28.19
C LEU A 833 10.09 24.51 29.22
N ASP A 834 10.86 25.57 29.02
CA ASP A 834 11.88 26.00 29.98
C ASP A 834 11.26 26.47 31.30
N ARG A 835 10.20 27.28 31.24
CA ARG A 835 9.44 27.70 32.42
C ARG A 835 8.89 26.50 33.18
N GLN A 836 8.24 25.55 32.50
CA GLN A 836 7.69 24.34 33.10
C GLN A 836 8.78 23.51 33.83
N LYS A 837 9.98 23.38 33.25
CA LYS A 837 11.12 22.70 33.90
C LYS A 837 11.60 23.42 35.17
N LYS A 838 11.49 24.75 35.22
CA LYS A 838 11.99 25.58 36.33
C LYS A 838 10.97 25.78 37.45
N THR A 839 9.69 25.97 37.13
CA THR A 839 8.63 26.31 38.10
C THR A 839 7.62 25.19 38.33
N GLY A 840 7.69 24.10 37.57
CA GLY A 840 6.56 23.19 37.41
C GLY A 840 5.39 23.84 36.67
N GLY A 841 4.26 23.13 36.65
CA GLY A 841 3.02 23.53 35.96
C GLY A 841 2.27 22.33 35.39
N PRO A 842 1.12 22.54 34.73
CA PRO A 842 0.42 21.49 34.00
C PRO A 842 1.32 20.91 32.88
N PRO A 843 1.05 19.68 32.39
CA PRO A 843 1.78 19.11 31.26
C PRO A 843 1.60 19.95 29.99
N ILE A 844 2.66 20.09 29.19
CA ILE A 844 2.63 20.81 27.91
C ILE A 844 2.42 19.80 26.77
N ARG A 845 1.51 20.09 25.82
CA ARG A 845 1.34 19.31 24.57
C ARG A 845 2.64 19.36 23.78
N ARG A 846 3.27 18.20 23.53
CA ARG A 846 4.38 18.12 22.58
C ARG A 846 3.89 18.42 21.17
N ASN A 847 4.49 19.40 20.49
CA ASN A 847 4.13 19.77 19.12
C ASN A 847 5.32 19.50 18.19
N LEU A 848 5.20 18.50 17.33
CA LEU A 848 6.30 18.04 16.46
C LEU A 848 6.74 19.08 15.41
N GLU A 849 5.90 20.05 15.07
CA GLU A 849 6.25 21.15 14.17
C GLU A 849 7.05 22.23 14.92
N LEU A 850 6.58 22.65 16.09
CA LEU A 850 7.24 23.67 16.90
C LEU A 850 8.54 23.15 17.55
N GLU A 851 8.64 21.85 17.83
CA GLU A 851 9.90 21.19 18.19
C GLU A 851 10.91 21.29 17.04
N ALA A 852 10.53 20.93 15.82
CA ALA A 852 11.41 20.98 14.65
C ALA A 852 11.87 22.41 14.29
N LEU A 853 11.03 23.41 14.54
CA LEU A 853 11.40 24.83 14.38
C LEU A 853 12.24 25.35 15.56
N GLY A 854 11.99 24.84 16.77
CA GLY A 854 12.79 25.13 17.96
C GLY A 854 14.22 24.60 17.84
N GLU A 855 14.42 23.42 17.25
CA GLU A 855 15.75 22.88 16.91
C GLU A 855 16.55 23.82 15.99
N ILE A 856 15.90 24.58 15.10
CA ILE A 856 16.55 25.58 14.24
C ILE A 856 16.98 26.79 15.07
N LEU A 857 16.09 27.31 15.92
CA LEU A 857 16.39 28.42 16.85
C LEU A 857 17.54 28.08 17.83
N LEU A 858 17.75 26.80 18.11
CA LEU A 858 18.84 26.28 18.96
C LEU A 858 20.11 25.89 18.17
N GLY A 859 20.16 26.11 16.85
CA GLY A 859 21.30 25.75 15.99
C GLY A 859 21.50 24.24 15.79
N GLN A 860 20.53 23.41 16.17
CA GLN A 860 20.56 21.95 16.09
C GLN A 860 20.06 21.43 14.73
N ARG A 861 19.32 22.25 13.97
CA ARG A 861 18.77 21.91 12.65
C ARG A 861 19.03 23.00 11.61
N TRP A 862 19.52 22.60 10.45
CA TRP A 862 19.96 23.50 9.38
C TRP A 862 18.91 23.72 8.28
N ILE A 863 18.73 24.97 7.83
CA ILE A 863 17.82 25.28 6.73
C ILE A 863 18.51 25.11 5.37
N HIS A 864 17.85 24.38 4.48
CA HIS A 864 18.10 24.35 3.04
C HIS A 864 16.90 24.97 2.31
N CYS A 865 17.04 26.15 1.71
CA CYS A 865 15.90 26.95 1.23
C CYS A 865 15.84 27.05 -0.31
N HIS A 866 14.76 26.55 -0.92
CA HIS A 866 14.46 26.72 -2.35
C HIS A 866 14.18 28.19 -2.66
N SER A 867 14.96 28.78 -3.55
CA SER A 867 14.93 30.20 -3.87
C SER A 867 15.38 30.41 -5.31
N TYR A 868 14.71 31.23 -6.10
CA TYR A 868 15.22 31.61 -7.43
C TYR A 868 15.69 33.07 -7.47
N ARG A 869 14.82 34.00 -7.06
CA ARG A 869 15.01 35.43 -7.26
C ARG A 869 15.80 36.14 -6.17
N GLN A 870 16.55 37.18 -6.55
CA GLN A 870 17.41 37.93 -5.62
C GLN A 870 16.63 38.69 -4.53
N ASP A 871 15.44 39.20 -4.84
CA ASP A 871 14.61 39.95 -3.89
C ASP A 871 14.08 39.04 -2.77
N GLU A 872 13.64 37.83 -3.14
CA GLU A 872 13.20 36.80 -2.19
C GLU A 872 14.37 36.25 -1.37
N ILE A 873 15.54 36.03 -1.98
CA ILE A 873 16.76 35.63 -1.27
C ILE A 873 17.11 36.64 -0.17
N VAL A 874 17.21 37.93 -0.50
CA VAL A 874 17.60 38.97 0.47
C VAL A 874 16.53 39.15 1.56
N ALA A 875 15.24 39.10 1.21
CA ALA A 875 14.16 39.14 2.19
C ALA A 875 14.20 37.94 3.15
N PHE A 876 14.45 36.74 2.64
CA PHE A 876 14.55 35.53 3.44
C PHE A 876 15.77 35.55 4.38
N LEU A 877 16.97 35.89 3.88
CA LEU A 877 18.18 35.97 4.72
C LEU A 877 17.98 36.96 5.87
N ARG A 878 17.44 38.16 5.61
CA ARG A 878 17.14 39.16 6.64
C ARG A 878 16.07 38.70 7.64
N THR A 879 15.12 37.88 7.20
CA THR A 879 14.11 37.25 8.08
C THR A 879 14.72 36.16 8.96
N MET A 880 15.77 35.46 8.52
CA MET A 880 16.50 34.50 9.37
C MET A 880 17.45 35.22 10.34
N GLU A 881 18.07 36.32 9.90
CA GLU A 881 18.95 37.17 10.72
C GLU A 881 18.23 37.77 11.95
N SER A 882 16.96 38.19 11.83
CA SER A 882 16.18 38.71 12.98
C SER A 882 15.91 37.65 14.07
N PHE A 883 15.94 36.36 13.71
CA PHE A 883 15.86 35.24 14.66
C PHE A 883 17.24 34.72 15.11
N ASN A 884 18.34 35.30 14.63
CA ASN A 884 19.72 34.82 14.80
C ASN A 884 19.92 33.38 14.25
N ILE A 885 19.29 33.07 13.11
CA ILE A 885 19.40 31.79 12.41
C ILE A 885 20.40 31.92 11.26
N GLN A 886 21.39 31.03 11.19
CA GLN A 886 22.25 30.87 10.01
C GLN A 886 21.68 29.81 9.05
N VAL A 887 21.46 30.20 7.79
CA VAL A 887 21.04 29.30 6.70
C VAL A 887 22.25 28.49 6.21
N ALA A 888 22.10 27.17 6.03
CA ALA A 888 23.20 26.34 5.51
C ALA A 888 23.34 26.43 3.99
N SER A 889 22.23 26.42 3.25
CA SER A 889 22.25 26.56 1.79
C SER A 889 20.98 27.19 1.23
N LEU A 890 21.14 28.15 0.32
CA LEU A 890 20.14 28.45 -0.70
C LEU A 890 20.19 27.39 -1.80
N GLN A 891 19.04 27.10 -2.41
CA GLN A 891 18.82 26.00 -3.33
C GLN A 891 18.19 26.50 -4.63
N HIS A 892 18.66 25.98 -5.76
CA HIS A 892 18.51 26.44 -7.14
C HIS A 892 19.10 27.83 -7.42
N VAL A 893 18.80 28.83 -6.59
CA VAL A 893 19.50 30.12 -6.41
C VAL A 893 19.94 30.81 -7.72
N LEU A 894 19.08 30.78 -8.74
CA LEU A 894 19.45 31.11 -10.12
C LEU A 894 19.79 32.59 -10.36
N GLU A 895 19.19 33.52 -9.62
CA GLU A 895 19.58 34.94 -9.62
C GLU A 895 20.62 35.27 -8.52
N GLY A 896 21.22 34.25 -7.89
CA GLY A 896 22.16 34.39 -6.78
C GLY A 896 23.37 35.26 -7.10
N TYR A 897 23.86 35.24 -8.35
CA TYR A 897 24.92 36.11 -8.83
C TYR A 897 24.64 37.61 -8.66
N LYS A 898 23.36 38.03 -8.60
CA LYS A 898 22.97 39.44 -8.38
C LYS A 898 23.12 39.88 -6.92
N VAL A 899 23.21 38.95 -5.98
CA VAL A 899 23.25 39.19 -4.51
C VAL A 899 24.29 38.30 -3.80
N ALA A 900 25.30 37.84 -4.52
CA ALA A 900 26.31 36.91 -4.01
C ALA A 900 27.04 37.45 -2.77
N ASP A 901 27.25 38.76 -2.68
CA ASP A 901 27.87 39.42 -1.53
C ASP A 901 27.02 39.31 -0.25
N GLU A 902 25.68 39.38 -0.35
CA GLU A 902 24.76 39.19 0.78
C GLU A 902 24.70 37.72 1.21
N ILE A 903 24.76 36.78 0.25
CA ILE A 903 24.83 35.33 0.51
C ILE A 903 26.13 34.99 1.25
N ALA A 904 27.27 35.54 0.80
CA ALA A 904 28.57 35.38 1.42
C ALA A 904 28.64 36.04 2.81
N ARG A 905 28.08 37.25 2.98
CA ARG A 905 27.99 37.95 4.27
C ARG A 905 27.20 37.15 5.32
N HIS A 906 26.12 36.48 4.92
CA HIS A 906 25.36 35.59 5.80
C HIS A 906 26.08 34.25 6.08
N GLY A 907 27.05 33.88 5.24
CA GLY A 907 27.74 32.58 5.31
C GLY A 907 26.89 31.40 4.83
N ALA A 908 25.88 31.64 3.99
CA ALA A 908 25.10 30.57 3.36
C ALA A 908 25.82 30.02 2.12
N GLY A 909 25.71 28.72 1.87
CA GLY A 909 26.09 28.13 0.58
C GLY A 909 25.05 28.40 -0.52
N GLY A 910 25.46 28.30 -1.77
CA GLY A 910 24.57 28.38 -2.94
C GLY A 910 24.60 27.08 -3.75
N SER A 911 23.51 26.32 -3.75
CA SER A 911 23.38 25.11 -4.57
C SER A 911 22.53 25.42 -5.79
N THR A 912 23.12 25.57 -6.97
CA THR A 912 22.45 26.04 -8.20
C THR A 912 22.33 24.96 -9.26
N PHE A 913 21.46 25.17 -10.25
CA PHE A 913 21.60 24.47 -11.52
C PHE A 913 22.76 25.04 -12.34
N SER A 914 23.22 24.25 -13.30
CA SER A 914 24.24 24.60 -14.30
C SER A 914 23.62 25.20 -15.57
N ASP A 915 22.52 24.61 -16.07
CA ASP A 915 21.81 25.02 -17.31
C ASP A 915 20.28 24.75 -17.33
N TRP A 916 19.64 24.52 -16.17
CA TRP A 916 18.19 24.26 -16.11
C TRP A 916 17.39 25.50 -15.69
N TRP A 917 16.70 26.14 -16.64
CA TRP A 917 15.90 27.37 -16.44
C TRP A 917 14.87 27.63 -17.55
N ALA A 918 14.36 28.88 -17.67
CA ALA A 918 13.36 29.35 -18.64
C ALA A 918 11.97 28.66 -18.64
N PHE A 919 11.72 27.69 -17.75
CA PHE A 919 10.42 27.02 -17.62
C PHE A 919 9.37 27.79 -16.79
N LYS A 920 9.77 28.84 -16.06
CA LYS A 920 8.90 29.74 -15.26
C LYS A 920 9.41 31.19 -15.34
N PHE A 921 8.57 32.16 -14.97
CA PHE A 921 8.95 33.57 -14.97
C PHE A 921 10.01 33.89 -13.90
N GLU A 922 9.92 33.26 -12.72
CA GLU A 922 10.94 33.35 -11.66
C GLU A 922 12.33 32.77 -12.02
N VAL A 923 12.50 32.15 -13.20
CA VAL A 923 13.78 31.60 -13.69
C VAL A 923 14.21 32.19 -15.04
N TYR A 924 13.71 33.37 -15.41
CA TYR A 924 13.98 33.98 -16.71
C TYR A 924 15.41 34.53 -16.84
N ASP A 925 15.91 35.22 -15.81
CA ASP A 925 17.24 35.87 -15.76
C ASP A 925 18.37 34.89 -15.36
N ALA A 926 18.15 33.58 -15.47
CA ALA A 926 19.12 32.57 -15.10
C ALA A 926 20.24 32.44 -16.15
N ILE A 927 21.49 32.29 -15.70
CA ILE A 927 22.69 32.27 -16.57
C ILE A 927 23.69 31.18 -16.15
N PRO A 928 24.44 30.56 -17.09
CA PRO A 928 25.39 29.48 -16.76
C PRO A 928 26.58 29.96 -15.93
N TYR A 929 26.83 31.27 -15.95
CA TYR A 929 27.85 31.94 -15.14
C TYR A 929 27.50 32.00 -13.65
N ASN A 930 26.23 31.77 -13.25
CA ASN A 930 25.72 32.01 -11.89
C ASN A 930 26.61 31.40 -10.79
N GLY A 931 26.87 30.10 -10.88
CA GLY A 931 27.70 29.39 -9.91
C GLY A 931 29.17 29.87 -9.86
N SER A 932 29.69 30.39 -10.97
CA SER A 932 31.07 30.89 -11.02
C SER A 932 31.16 32.30 -10.41
N LEU A 933 30.24 33.19 -10.78
CA LEU A 933 30.14 34.54 -10.23
C LEU A 933 29.88 34.52 -8.72
N MET A 934 29.06 33.59 -8.22
CA MET A 934 28.86 33.40 -6.77
C MET A 934 30.14 32.93 -6.06
N ARG A 935 30.87 31.95 -6.62
CA ARG A 935 32.17 31.49 -6.07
C ARG A 935 33.16 32.65 -5.98
N ASP A 936 33.23 33.49 -7.01
CA ASP A 936 34.19 34.61 -7.08
C ASP A 936 33.88 35.73 -6.06
N ARG A 937 32.71 35.70 -5.41
CA ARG A 937 32.36 36.52 -4.22
C ARG A 937 32.48 35.77 -2.90
N GLY A 938 33.06 34.57 -2.89
CA GLY A 938 33.30 33.76 -1.69
C GLY A 938 32.16 32.83 -1.26
N VAL A 939 31.07 32.72 -2.04
CA VAL A 939 29.98 31.78 -1.73
C VAL A 939 30.46 30.33 -1.91
N VAL A 940 30.11 29.45 -0.96
CA VAL A 940 30.35 28.01 -1.12
C VAL A 940 29.33 27.44 -2.11
N VAL A 941 29.72 27.39 -3.38
CA VAL A 941 28.84 26.98 -4.49
C VAL A 941 28.89 25.49 -4.77
N SER A 942 27.72 24.87 -4.99
CA SER A 942 27.58 23.53 -5.54
C SER A 942 26.62 23.50 -6.73
N PHE A 943 26.66 22.41 -7.50
CA PHE A 943 25.59 22.05 -8.43
C PHE A 943 24.76 20.88 -7.88
N ASN A 944 23.45 20.91 -8.13
CA ASN A 944 22.52 19.84 -7.77
C ASN A 944 21.68 19.40 -8.97
N SER A 945 21.01 18.25 -8.85
CA SER A 945 20.30 17.64 -9.98
C SER A 945 18.84 18.03 -10.10
N ASP A 946 18.14 18.13 -8.97
CA ASP A 946 16.67 18.09 -8.84
C ASP A 946 15.97 17.03 -9.73
N SER A 947 16.69 15.97 -10.11
CA SER A 947 16.22 15.02 -11.13
C SER A 947 16.93 13.67 -11.02
N SER A 948 16.12 12.60 -11.01
CA SER A 948 16.61 11.23 -10.90
C SER A 948 17.53 10.79 -12.03
N ASP A 949 17.39 11.38 -13.22
CA ASP A 949 18.31 11.14 -14.33
C ASP A 949 19.53 12.06 -14.31
N LEU A 950 19.35 13.38 -14.08
CA LEU A 950 20.47 14.33 -14.13
C LEU A 950 21.49 14.10 -13.00
N ALA A 951 21.07 13.54 -11.86
CA ALA A 951 21.98 13.15 -10.78
C ALA A 951 23.15 12.27 -11.25
N ARG A 952 22.94 11.38 -12.23
CA ARG A 952 24.03 10.54 -12.79
C ARG A 952 24.93 11.27 -13.79
N ARG A 953 24.73 12.57 -13.98
CA ARG A 953 25.42 13.45 -14.94
C ARG A 953 26.09 14.66 -14.29
N LEU A 954 26.05 14.81 -12.97
CA LEU A 954 26.58 15.97 -12.23
C LEU A 954 28.06 16.32 -12.54
N TYR A 955 28.86 15.36 -12.99
CA TYR A 955 30.22 15.61 -13.49
C TYR A 955 30.25 16.45 -14.79
N LEU A 956 29.27 16.27 -15.68
CA LEU A 956 29.04 17.13 -16.85
C LEU A 956 28.51 18.50 -16.44
N ASP A 957 27.74 18.58 -15.35
CA ASP A 957 27.28 19.86 -14.81
C ASP A 957 28.47 20.67 -14.28
N ALA A 958 29.37 20.06 -13.51
CA ALA A 958 30.64 20.66 -13.12
C ALA A 958 31.45 21.15 -14.35
N ALA A 959 31.52 20.36 -15.42
CA ALA A 959 32.22 20.76 -16.65
C ALA A 959 31.65 22.04 -17.30
N LYS A 960 30.35 22.33 -17.14
CA LYS A 960 29.74 23.59 -17.61
C LYS A 960 30.31 24.83 -16.88
N ALA A 961 30.70 24.71 -15.61
CA ALA A 961 31.35 25.81 -14.88
C ALA A 961 32.73 26.16 -15.47
N VAL A 962 33.47 25.17 -16.00
CA VAL A 962 34.71 25.41 -16.77
C VAL A 962 34.38 26.13 -18.07
N LYS A 963 33.45 25.57 -18.87
CA LYS A 963 33.11 26.07 -20.21
C LYS A 963 32.58 27.51 -20.23
N TYR A 964 31.69 27.86 -19.31
CA TYR A 964 31.05 29.18 -19.29
C TYR A 964 31.76 30.14 -18.35
N GLY A 965 31.94 29.76 -17.08
CA GLY A 965 32.49 30.65 -16.05
C GLY A 965 34.01 30.65 -15.89
N ASN A 966 34.76 30.09 -16.86
CA ASN A 966 36.22 29.92 -16.82
C ASN A 966 36.75 29.35 -15.49
N THR A 967 35.98 28.43 -14.89
CA THR A 967 36.31 27.84 -13.58
C THR A 967 37.50 26.89 -13.71
N PRO A 968 38.54 26.99 -12.86
CA PRO A 968 39.61 25.99 -12.81
C PRO A 968 39.03 24.60 -12.53
N GLU A 969 39.48 23.57 -13.25
CA GLU A 969 38.87 22.23 -13.25
C GLU A 969 38.69 21.64 -11.84
N ILE A 970 39.66 21.84 -10.95
CA ILE A 970 39.59 21.35 -9.56
C ILE A 970 38.54 22.08 -8.71
N GLU A 971 38.27 23.37 -8.99
CA GLU A 971 37.17 24.13 -8.35
C GLU A 971 35.81 23.77 -8.95
N ALA A 972 35.75 23.50 -10.25
CA ALA A 972 34.55 22.99 -10.90
C ALA A 972 34.15 21.62 -10.33
N LEU A 973 35.11 20.70 -10.17
CA LEU A 973 34.86 19.39 -9.56
C LEU A 973 34.44 19.50 -8.07
N LYS A 974 34.93 20.51 -7.33
CA LYS A 974 34.47 20.80 -5.96
C LYS A 974 32.98 21.18 -5.90
N PHE A 975 32.39 21.75 -6.95
CA PHE A 975 30.95 22.06 -6.99
C PHE A 975 30.07 20.80 -6.87
N VAL A 976 30.60 19.60 -7.12
CA VAL A 976 29.84 18.33 -7.00
C VAL A 976 30.49 17.33 -6.03
N THR A 977 31.47 17.77 -5.24
CA THR A 977 32.19 16.95 -4.25
C THR A 977 32.36 17.68 -2.91
N LEU A 978 33.37 18.54 -2.74
CA LEU A 978 33.69 19.18 -1.46
C LEU A 978 32.68 20.26 -1.04
N ASN A 979 32.19 21.07 -1.97
CA ASN A 979 31.28 22.16 -1.64
C ASN A 979 29.87 21.69 -1.23
N PRO A 980 29.25 20.69 -1.88
CA PRO A 980 28.03 20.08 -1.34
C PRO A 980 28.29 19.36 0.00
N ALA A 981 29.48 18.77 0.22
CA ALA A 981 29.84 18.23 1.53
C ALA A 981 29.86 19.33 2.63
N LYS A 982 30.40 20.52 2.33
CA LYS A 982 30.40 21.69 3.24
C LYS A 982 29.00 22.21 3.52
N GLN A 983 28.17 22.35 2.49
CA GLN A 983 26.77 22.78 2.64
C GLN A 983 25.93 21.81 3.51
N LEU A 984 26.29 20.53 3.50
CA LEU A 984 25.69 19.48 4.33
C LEU A 984 26.45 19.25 5.66
N ARG A 985 27.55 19.97 5.91
CA ARG A 985 28.43 19.86 7.09
C ARG A 985 28.92 18.42 7.36
N ILE A 986 29.34 17.76 6.27
CA ILE A 986 29.93 16.40 6.22
C ILE A 986 31.31 16.39 5.56
N ASP A 987 31.91 17.54 5.28
CA ASP A 987 33.22 17.66 4.62
C ASP A 987 34.39 17.17 5.49
N GLN A 988 34.20 17.04 6.79
CA GLN A 988 35.10 16.30 7.69
C GLN A 988 35.08 14.78 7.45
N HIS A 989 34.13 14.25 6.66
CA HIS A 989 33.95 12.81 6.41
C HIS A 989 34.05 12.42 4.93
N VAL A 990 33.63 13.28 3.99
CA VAL A 990 33.55 13.00 2.54
C VAL A 990 33.86 14.26 1.70
N GLY A 991 33.77 14.16 0.37
CA GLY A 991 33.89 15.30 -0.55
C GLY A 991 35.32 15.63 -1.02
N SER A 992 36.34 15.03 -0.41
CA SER A 992 37.74 15.09 -0.86
C SER A 992 38.48 13.78 -0.54
N LEU A 993 39.53 13.49 -1.31
CA LEU A 993 40.45 12.37 -1.05
C LEU A 993 41.53 12.86 -0.07
N GLU A 994 41.30 12.66 1.23
CA GLU A 994 42.21 13.06 2.32
C GLU A 994 42.26 11.95 3.39
N PRO A 995 43.40 11.72 4.07
CA PRO A 995 43.49 10.73 5.15
C PRO A 995 42.43 10.90 6.24
N GLY A 996 41.95 9.77 6.79
CA GLY A 996 40.90 9.70 7.81
C GLY A 996 39.47 9.77 7.28
N LYS A 997 39.24 10.38 6.11
CA LYS A 997 37.92 10.46 5.46
C LYS A 997 37.45 9.09 4.96
N HIS A 998 36.15 8.95 4.74
CA HIS A 998 35.58 7.70 4.23
C HIS A 998 36.08 7.42 2.81
N ALA A 999 36.29 6.14 2.52
CA ALA A 999 36.70 5.66 1.20
C ALA A 999 35.50 5.65 0.22
N ASP A 1000 34.98 6.85 -0.06
CA ASP A 1000 33.91 7.16 -0.98
C ASP A 1000 34.50 7.81 -2.23
N PHE A 1001 34.67 7.06 -3.32
CA PHE A 1001 35.39 7.51 -4.52
C PHE A 1001 34.86 6.90 -5.81
N ALA A 1002 35.15 7.55 -6.94
CA ALA A 1002 34.79 7.10 -8.27
C ALA A 1002 36.04 7.00 -9.17
N LEU A 1003 36.11 5.94 -9.97
CA LEU A 1003 37.15 5.72 -11.00
C LEU A 1003 36.58 6.09 -12.37
N TRP A 1004 37.36 6.78 -13.19
CA TRP A 1004 36.95 7.34 -14.48
C TRP A 1004 37.90 6.94 -15.60
N SER A 1005 37.37 6.77 -16.82
CA SER A 1005 38.13 6.37 -18.01
C SER A 1005 39.04 7.46 -18.60
N ARG A 1006 38.75 8.72 -18.27
CA ARG A 1006 39.45 9.95 -18.68
C ARG A 1006 39.28 11.00 -17.57
N ALA A 1007 39.78 12.22 -17.76
CA ALA A 1007 39.53 13.32 -16.84
C ALA A 1007 38.03 13.46 -16.50
N PRO A 1008 37.65 13.75 -15.24
CA PRO A 1008 36.26 13.64 -14.79
C PRO A 1008 35.33 14.72 -15.38
N LEU A 1009 35.88 15.76 -16.02
CA LEU A 1009 35.11 16.83 -16.68
C LEU A 1009 35.13 16.73 -18.22
N ASP A 1010 35.79 15.71 -18.79
CA ASP A 1010 35.73 15.41 -20.22
C ASP A 1010 34.34 14.85 -20.58
N SER A 1011 33.68 15.41 -21.58
CA SER A 1011 32.35 14.96 -22.03
C SER A 1011 32.33 13.53 -22.57
N ALA A 1012 33.50 12.99 -22.95
CA ALA A 1012 33.70 11.61 -23.36
C ALA A 1012 34.23 10.70 -22.23
N THR A 1013 34.19 11.13 -20.96
CA THR A 1013 34.54 10.29 -19.80
C THR A 1013 33.35 9.44 -19.34
N VAL A 1014 33.64 8.24 -18.79
CA VAL A 1014 32.66 7.40 -18.11
C VAL A 1014 33.20 6.92 -16.76
N CYS A 1015 32.34 6.95 -15.73
CA CYS A 1015 32.64 6.36 -14.43
C CYS A 1015 32.73 4.83 -14.57
N GLN A 1016 33.89 4.23 -14.35
CA GLN A 1016 34.10 2.79 -14.43
C GLN A 1016 33.65 2.05 -13.17
N GLN A 1017 33.94 2.59 -11.98
CA GLN A 1017 33.59 1.99 -10.70
C GLN A 1017 33.24 3.06 -9.66
N THR A 1018 32.33 2.73 -8.75
CA THR A 1018 31.92 3.62 -7.65
C THR A 1018 31.97 2.87 -6.33
N TRP A 1019 32.68 3.47 -5.38
CA TRP A 1019 33.03 2.91 -4.08
C TRP A 1019 32.43 3.76 -2.96
N ILE A 1020 31.90 3.11 -1.92
CA ILE A 1020 31.32 3.73 -0.72
C ILE A 1020 31.78 2.94 0.50
N ASP A 1021 32.28 3.62 1.53
CA ASP A 1021 32.86 3.00 2.74
C ASP A 1021 33.87 1.88 2.41
N GLY A 1022 34.66 2.03 1.35
CA GLY A 1022 35.62 1.02 0.88
C GLY A 1022 35.01 -0.21 0.20
N LYS A 1023 33.75 -0.14 -0.26
CA LYS A 1023 33.03 -1.24 -0.90
C LYS A 1023 32.55 -0.84 -2.29
N LYS A 1024 32.78 -1.69 -3.30
CA LYS A 1024 32.38 -1.42 -4.68
C LYS A 1024 30.89 -1.65 -4.84
N TYR A 1025 30.11 -0.60 -5.08
CA TYR A 1025 28.66 -0.71 -5.32
C TYR A 1025 28.31 -0.66 -6.80
N PHE A 1026 29.22 -0.20 -7.66
CA PHE A 1026 29.05 -0.21 -9.11
C PHE A 1026 30.34 -0.57 -9.83
N ASP A 1027 30.20 -1.33 -10.92
CA ASP A 1027 31.26 -1.67 -11.88
C ASP A 1027 30.65 -1.75 -13.28
N ARG A 1028 31.14 -0.93 -14.22
CA ARG A 1028 30.56 -0.83 -15.57
C ARG A 1028 30.76 -2.11 -16.38
N SER A 1029 31.83 -2.86 -16.15
CA SER A 1029 32.11 -4.12 -16.86
C SER A 1029 31.01 -5.17 -16.65
N LEU A 1030 30.37 -5.15 -15.48
CA LEU A 1030 29.30 -6.07 -15.11
C LEU A 1030 27.90 -5.63 -15.59
N SER A 1031 27.76 -4.40 -16.10
CA SER A 1031 26.45 -3.81 -16.44
C SER A 1031 25.73 -4.56 -17.55
N THR A 1032 26.45 -5.04 -18.57
CA THR A 1032 25.87 -5.81 -19.69
C THR A 1032 25.34 -7.16 -19.23
N ALA A 1033 26.13 -7.91 -18.44
CA ALA A 1033 25.72 -9.19 -17.88
C ALA A 1033 24.53 -9.05 -16.91
N ARG A 1034 24.50 -7.96 -16.12
CA ARG A 1034 23.36 -7.62 -15.25
C ARG A 1034 22.10 -7.36 -16.07
N ALA A 1035 22.18 -6.55 -17.13
CA ALA A 1035 21.04 -6.27 -18.02
C ALA A 1035 20.51 -7.56 -18.69
N GLN A 1036 21.40 -8.37 -19.26
CA GLN A 1036 21.06 -9.66 -19.87
C GLN A 1036 20.40 -10.62 -18.87
N SER A 1037 20.89 -10.72 -17.62
CA SER A 1037 20.25 -11.56 -16.60
C SER A 1037 18.89 -11.03 -16.13
N LEU A 1038 18.62 -9.72 -16.22
CA LEU A 1038 17.32 -9.16 -15.88
C LEU A 1038 16.31 -9.39 -17.00
N GLU A 1039 16.69 -9.21 -18.27
CA GLU A 1039 15.79 -9.50 -19.38
C GLU A 1039 15.54 -11.01 -19.55
N ALA A 1040 16.55 -11.87 -19.34
CA ALA A 1040 16.34 -13.32 -19.33
C ALA A 1040 15.32 -13.77 -18.26
N GLU A 1041 15.27 -13.09 -17.10
CA GLU A 1041 14.24 -13.33 -16.08
C GLU A 1041 12.87 -12.79 -16.52
N ARG A 1042 12.84 -11.58 -17.10
CA ARG A 1042 11.61 -10.93 -17.61
C ARG A 1042 10.97 -11.74 -18.73
N SER A 1043 11.71 -12.07 -19.78
CA SER A 1043 11.27 -12.95 -20.87
C SER A 1043 10.80 -14.33 -20.37
N ALA A 1044 11.44 -14.92 -19.35
CA ALA A 1044 10.97 -16.18 -18.77
C ALA A 1044 9.65 -16.02 -17.99
N LEU A 1045 9.46 -14.91 -17.28
CA LEU A 1045 8.21 -14.58 -16.58
C LEU A 1045 7.07 -14.25 -17.55
N ILE A 1046 7.33 -13.50 -18.63
CA ILE A 1046 6.38 -13.26 -19.74
C ILE A 1046 5.95 -14.59 -20.37
N THR A 1047 6.92 -15.46 -20.68
CA THR A 1047 6.67 -16.81 -21.23
C THR A 1047 5.77 -17.64 -20.30
N LYS A 1048 5.98 -17.55 -18.97
CA LYS A 1048 5.15 -18.22 -17.97
C LYS A 1048 3.74 -17.60 -17.92
N ALA A 1049 3.65 -16.26 -17.91
CA ALA A 1049 2.39 -15.53 -17.85
C ALA A 1049 1.48 -15.88 -19.04
N LYS A 1050 1.99 -15.78 -20.28
CA LYS A 1050 1.27 -16.13 -21.52
C LYS A 1050 0.69 -17.55 -21.50
N LYS A 1051 1.43 -18.53 -20.96
CA LYS A 1051 0.96 -19.92 -20.81
C LYS A 1051 -0.12 -20.11 -19.74
N ILE A 1052 -0.20 -19.22 -18.75
CA ILE A 1052 -1.25 -19.21 -17.72
C ILE A 1052 -2.47 -18.38 -18.14
N SER A 1053 -2.27 -17.35 -18.98
CA SER A 1053 -3.31 -16.43 -19.44
C SER A 1053 -4.03 -16.85 -20.73
N SER A 1054 -3.47 -17.82 -21.46
CA SER A 1054 -4.05 -18.30 -22.72
C SER A 1054 -5.52 -18.73 -22.55
N PRO A 1055 -6.44 -18.24 -23.40
CA PRO A 1055 -7.81 -18.72 -23.41
C PRO A 1055 -7.87 -20.18 -23.90
N PRO A 1056 -8.95 -20.93 -23.61
CA PRO A 1056 -9.19 -22.21 -24.26
C PRO A 1056 -9.24 -22.04 -25.77
N ALA A 1057 -8.68 -23.03 -26.49
CA ALA A 1057 -8.59 -23.01 -27.94
C ALA A 1057 -9.99 -22.84 -28.59
N GLY A 1058 -10.10 -21.89 -29.53
CA GLY A 1058 -11.37 -21.54 -30.19
C GLY A 1058 -11.94 -20.16 -29.82
N THR A 1059 -11.29 -19.39 -28.94
CA THR A 1059 -11.66 -17.98 -28.74
C THR A 1059 -11.12 -17.12 -29.90
N PRO A 1060 -11.95 -16.37 -30.65
CA PRO A 1060 -11.47 -15.52 -31.74
C PRO A 1060 -10.68 -14.32 -31.22
N PRO A 1061 -9.78 -13.72 -32.04
CA PRO A 1061 -9.03 -12.52 -31.66
C PRO A 1061 -9.98 -11.32 -31.43
N PRO A 1062 -9.56 -10.32 -30.62
CA PRO A 1062 -10.33 -9.09 -30.45
C PRO A 1062 -10.46 -8.36 -31.80
N SER A 1063 -11.63 -7.78 -32.06
CA SER A 1063 -11.88 -7.03 -33.29
C SER A 1063 -11.11 -5.72 -33.34
N GLU A 1064 -10.85 -5.20 -34.54
CA GLU A 1064 -10.21 -3.90 -34.74
C GLU A 1064 -10.93 -2.75 -34.01
N ALA A 1065 -12.26 -2.81 -33.88
CA ALA A 1065 -13.02 -1.85 -33.08
C ALA A 1065 -12.68 -1.92 -31.57
N ALA A 1066 -12.39 -3.11 -31.03
CA ALA A 1066 -11.95 -3.28 -29.65
C ALA A 1066 -10.50 -2.79 -29.45
N LYS A 1067 -9.61 -3.03 -30.44
CA LYS A 1067 -8.25 -2.48 -30.44
C LYS A 1067 -8.23 -0.96 -30.50
N ALA A 1068 -8.98 -0.37 -31.43
CA ALA A 1068 -9.13 1.08 -31.55
C ALA A 1068 -9.68 1.70 -30.27
N ALA A 1069 -10.70 1.09 -29.65
CA ALA A 1069 -11.25 1.55 -28.38
C ALA A 1069 -10.27 1.41 -27.19
N PHE A 1070 -9.33 0.45 -27.23
CA PHE A 1070 -8.25 0.34 -26.24
C PHE A 1070 -7.22 1.46 -26.45
N PHE A 1071 -6.68 1.63 -27.67
CA PHE A 1071 -5.68 2.67 -27.95
C PHE A 1071 -6.22 4.09 -27.73
N HIS A 1072 -7.47 4.37 -28.08
CA HIS A 1072 -8.09 5.68 -27.81
C HIS A 1072 -8.16 5.99 -26.30
N ARG A 1073 -8.54 4.99 -25.48
CA ARG A 1073 -8.56 5.12 -24.01
C ARG A 1073 -7.17 5.21 -23.39
N ALA A 1074 -6.18 4.49 -23.94
CA ALA A 1074 -4.79 4.58 -23.53
C ALA A 1074 -4.23 5.99 -23.82
N LEU A 1075 -4.52 6.54 -24.99
CA LEU A 1075 -4.17 7.92 -25.36
C LEU A 1075 -4.88 8.96 -24.48
N GLU A 1076 -6.17 8.77 -24.15
CA GLU A 1076 -6.90 9.62 -23.20
C GLU A 1076 -6.30 9.58 -21.78
N GLN A 1077 -5.91 8.39 -21.28
CA GLN A 1077 -5.24 8.27 -19.99
C GLN A 1077 -3.84 8.88 -20.00
N ALA A 1078 -3.08 8.69 -21.09
CA ALA A 1078 -1.78 9.33 -21.28
C ALA A 1078 -1.92 10.87 -21.31
N HIS A 1079 -2.93 11.42 -22.00
CA HIS A 1079 -3.22 12.86 -22.01
C HIS A 1079 -3.52 13.41 -20.61
N ARG A 1080 -4.18 12.64 -19.75
CA ARG A 1080 -4.42 13.03 -18.33
C ARG A 1080 -3.18 12.95 -17.45
N LEU A 1081 -2.14 12.22 -17.86
CA LEU A 1081 -0.84 12.14 -17.19
C LEU A 1081 0.20 13.11 -17.77
N LEU A 1082 -0.04 13.66 -18.97
CA LEU A 1082 0.91 14.49 -19.74
C LEU A 1082 0.51 15.96 -19.83
N GLN A 1083 -0.14 16.52 -18.80
CA GLN A 1083 -0.38 17.98 -18.67
C GLN A 1083 0.89 18.80 -18.36
N ASP A 1084 1.96 18.58 -19.13
CA ASP A 1084 3.10 19.51 -19.26
C ASP A 1084 3.99 19.26 -20.50
N CYS A 1085 3.67 18.29 -21.37
CA CYS A 1085 4.47 18.02 -22.58
C CYS A 1085 4.12 18.98 -23.73
N ARG A 1086 4.73 20.17 -23.75
CA ARG A 1086 4.54 21.17 -24.82
C ARG A 1086 4.96 20.70 -26.21
N ASP A 1087 5.93 19.78 -26.31
CA ASP A 1087 6.46 19.31 -27.59
C ASP A 1087 5.43 18.54 -28.45
N CYS A 1088 4.34 18.05 -27.84
CA CYS A 1088 3.24 17.40 -28.55
C CYS A 1088 2.38 18.36 -29.40
N GLN A 1089 2.57 19.69 -29.32
CA GLN A 1089 1.78 20.66 -30.08
C GLN A 1089 2.30 20.94 -31.51
N LEU A 1090 3.41 20.35 -31.93
CA LEU A 1090 4.09 20.69 -33.21
C LEU A 1090 3.85 19.70 -34.38
N LYS A 1091 2.83 18.83 -34.28
CA LYS A 1091 2.43 17.91 -35.38
C LYS A 1091 0.91 17.73 -35.49
N ASN A 1092 0.24 18.74 -36.02
CA ASN A 1092 -1.07 18.64 -36.67
C ASN A 1092 -1.34 19.92 -37.48
N ASP A 1093 -0.54 20.13 -38.53
CA ASP A 1093 -0.80 21.18 -39.53
C ASP A 1093 -0.34 20.69 -40.91
N GLN A 1094 -1.21 20.89 -41.91
CA GLN A 1094 -1.08 20.54 -43.34
C GLN A 1094 -1.06 19.05 -43.73
N PRO A 1095 -1.79 18.67 -44.81
CA PRO A 1095 -3.14 19.13 -45.15
C PRO A 1095 -4.14 17.98 -45.42
#